data_AF-A0A6G3U2C7-F1
#
_entry.id   AF-A0A6G3U2C7-F1
#
_cell.length_a   1.000
_cell.length_b   1.000
_cell.length_c   1.000
_cell.angle_alpha   90.00
_cell.angle_beta   90.00
_cell.angle_gamma   90.00
#
_symmetry.space_group_name_H-M   'P 1'
#
loop_
_entity.id
_entity.type
_entity.pdbx_description
1 polymer ?
#
loop_
_entity_poly.entity_id
_entity_poly.type
_entity_poly.pdbx_seq_one_letter_code
_entity_poly.pdbx_strand_id
1 'polypeptide(L)'
;MRPSAQTLKPRGPLVLLALMVVGLVPLLITLGVAPPGTGRQAALADNAVPPQPHVPAKQLVPVRGDAPPDRPAEPGEQVALRQLVVATDKQDFGLAAWRSVLDRIGTPYDVLLTNDHPIDEDALVRDDGTGKYNAVLLTNNTLTDASGSSSSVSRAEWDRLWQYERTYKVRQVSLNASPDTLPCLRAESEGPVGKRPVDVGLTAEGRKVFDYLAPDAKLPLSESYLYRSQPAPGCRARPLLTLGSSVVGYVDPDEDGGREELSVGFSVGPDDTMNRLLGFGLVRWATRGVFLGEQRHWLNVDVDDWFLTTQRGPTPESGPVRSYRVTGPETLSLSRQQEAFRKRYPLAGDFRLNLAFNGSLLDPDAPATCDPEGPADDLTSYSLCLKDEFRWISHTMTHPQMNKTPYERDYNEINDNLARAAAVGLPVPATVLKTPEYSGLGAYADRPDSLDEPVDHGLEASNKDLLRAAADLGVEYLHGNIDFPGHRPSCFNCGIRHPLERDVMVVPDWPTMVAFQATDPPEQVALYRNTTVPKDSPAVRADYRRTIDEQADVALAHLMSGSVYSHTLHQGNAHAYAPGRSLTFDWLNALLARYSRYYDVPLRNVDWLTLAAYVDARTRHFAELDHHEDAVWNRVTGAVTYTPSGDNSLFVTGVETRPATAADQRGPDEAEKYGSDTVSRLGLTEGETVTLTARPR
;
A
#
# COMPACT_ATOMS: atom_id res chain seq x y z
N MET A 1 14.27 40.54 -13.52
CA MET A 1 13.21 40.18 -14.50
C MET A 1 12.67 38.82 -14.09
N ARG A 2 11.42 38.79 -13.58
CA ARG A 2 10.76 37.57 -13.12
C ARG A 2 10.27 36.75 -14.34
N PRO A 3 10.53 35.44 -14.45
CA PRO A 3 9.73 34.56 -15.27
C PRO A 3 8.56 33.99 -14.43
N SER A 4 7.40 34.01 -15.05
CA SER A 4 6.13 33.51 -14.53
C SER A 4 6.16 31.98 -14.41
N ALA A 5 5.82 31.44 -13.25
CA ALA A 5 5.60 30.01 -13.03
C ALA A 5 4.23 29.63 -13.59
N GLN A 6 4.21 29.08 -14.80
CA GLN A 6 3.06 28.31 -15.27
C GLN A 6 3.15 26.91 -14.66
N THR A 7 2.31 26.65 -13.67
CA THR A 7 2.00 25.31 -13.17
C THR A 7 1.43 24.48 -14.32
N LEU A 8 2.26 23.61 -14.91
CA LEU A 8 1.79 22.51 -15.73
C LEU A 8 1.08 21.51 -14.80
N LYS A 9 -0.25 21.55 -14.77
CA LYS A 9 -1.04 20.40 -14.33
C LYS A 9 -0.70 19.22 -15.23
N PRO A 10 -0.30 18.05 -14.71
CA PRO A 10 -0.24 16.85 -15.51
C PRO A 10 -1.69 16.46 -15.87
N ARG A 11 -2.11 16.77 -17.10
CA ARG A 11 -3.26 16.10 -17.71
C ARG A 11 -2.81 14.70 -18.08
N GLY A 12 -2.98 13.75 -17.18
CA GLY A 12 -3.05 12.34 -17.56
C GLY A 12 -4.22 12.15 -18.53
N PRO A 13 -4.16 11.20 -19.47
CA PRO A 13 -5.32 10.88 -20.28
C PRO A 13 -6.36 10.23 -19.35
N LEU A 14 -7.47 10.92 -19.09
CA LEU A 14 -8.68 10.27 -18.57
C LEU A 14 -9.10 9.22 -19.60
N VAL A 15 -9.17 7.96 -19.15
CA VAL A 15 -9.72 6.87 -19.94
C VAL A 15 -11.22 6.84 -19.66
N LEU A 16 -12.00 7.02 -20.71
CA LEU A 16 -13.46 6.86 -20.71
C LEU A 16 -13.81 5.46 -20.19
N LEU A 17 -14.42 5.40 -19.01
CA LEU A 17 -15.19 4.25 -18.56
C LEU A 17 -16.52 4.26 -19.34
N ALA A 18 -16.55 3.65 -20.53
CA ALA A 18 -17.77 3.55 -21.32
C ALA A 18 -18.70 2.49 -20.69
N LEU A 19 -19.80 2.95 -20.09
CA LEU A 19 -20.77 2.19 -19.29
C LEU A 19 -22.06 1.91 -20.07
N MET A 20 -22.20 0.76 -20.74
CA MET A 20 -23.46 0.39 -21.43
C MET A 20 -24.34 -0.56 -20.62
N VAL A 21 -25.52 -0.06 -20.27
CA VAL A 21 -26.65 -0.77 -19.65
C VAL A 21 -27.21 -1.85 -20.59
N VAL A 22 -27.28 -3.10 -20.11
CA VAL A 22 -28.10 -4.16 -20.73
C VAL A 22 -29.50 -4.08 -20.13
N GLY A 23 -30.48 -3.59 -20.91
CA GLY A 23 -31.86 -3.45 -20.49
C GLY A 23 -32.62 -4.78 -20.43
N LEU A 24 -33.30 -5.05 -19.30
CA LEU A 24 -34.25 -6.14 -19.15
C LEU A 24 -35.58 -5.62 -18.55
N VAL A 25 -36.68 -6.11 -19.12
CA VAL A 25 -38.07 -5.65 -18.94
C VAL A 25 -38.62 -6.06 -17.56
N PRO A 26 -39.35 -5.19 -16.82
CA PRO A 26 -39.87 -5.52 -15.50
C PRO A 26 -41.22 -6.26 -15.58
N LEU A 27 -41.41 -7.28 -14.74
CA LEU A 27 -42.69 -7.92 -14.46
C LEU A 27 -43.08 -7.61 -12.99
N LEU A 28 -44.19 -6.91 -12.80
CA LEU A 28 -44.72 -6.54 -11.48
C LEU A 28 -45.23 -7.76 -10.69
N ILE A 29 -44.83 -7.89 -9.43
CA ILE A 29 -45.53 -8.70 -8.43
C ILE A 29 -45.67 -7.89 -7.13
N THR A 30 -46.85 -7.96 -6.53
CA THR A 30 -47.34 -7.17 -5.39
C THR A 30 -46.83 -7.64 -4.03
N LEU A 31 -46.46 -6.67 -3.19
CA LEU A 31 -45.94 -6.78 -1.82
C LEU A 31 -46.98 -7.20 -0.76
N GLY A 32 -46.53 -7.95 0.25
CA GLY A 32 -47.17 -8.10 1.55
C GLY A 32 -46.21 -7.66 2.66
N VAL A 33 -46.61 -6.67 3.46
CA VAL A 33 -45.80 -6.06 4.54
C VAL A 33 -46.05 -6.78 5.87
N ALA A 34 -44.98 -7.06 6.64
CA ALA A 34 -45.07 -7.44 8.05
C ALA A 34 -44.18 -6.51 8.92
N PRO A 35 -44.56 -6.25 10.19
CA PRO A 35 -44.02 -5.15 11.01
C PRO A 35 -42.72 -5.53 11.76
N PRO A 36 -41.97 -4.53 12.30
CA PRO A 36 -40.59 -4.72 12.73
C PRO A 36 -40.44 -5.08 14.21
N GLY A 37 -39.43 -5.91 14.52
CA GLY A 37 -38.87 -6.00 15.87
C GLY A 37 -38.23 -7.36 16.19
N THR A 38 -36.95 -7.33 16.57
CA THR A 38 -36.17 -8.39 17.30
C THR A 38 -35.44 -9.49 16.51
N GLY A 39 -35.10 -9.28 15.23
CA GLY A 39 -34.57 -10.34 14.34
C GLY A 39 -33.07 -10.36 13.96
N ARG A 40 -32.17 -9.59 14.58
CA ARG A 40 -30.76 -9.47 14.08
C ARG A 40 -29.94 -10.77 14.10
N GLN A 41 -30.35 -11.81 14.86
CA GLN A 41 -29.71 -13.14 14.83
C GLN A 41 -30.55 -14.21 14.10
N ALA A 42 -31.82 -13.93 13.80
CA ALA A 42 -32.72 -14.92 13.20
C ALA A 42 -32.66 -14.90 11.66
N ALA A 43 -32.26 -13.80 11.02
CA ALA A 43 -32.19 -13.70 9.57
C ALA A 43 -31.00 -14.45 8.94
N LEU A 44 -29.96 -14.78 9.71
CA LEU A 44 -28.81 -15.58 9.24
C LEU A 44 -29.12 -17.08 9.15
N ALA A 45 -30.25 -17.55 9.67
CA ALA A 45 -30.50 -18.98 9.87
C ALA A 45 -30.97 -19.74 8.61
N ASP A 46 -31.41 -19.05 7.55
CA ASP A 46 -31.97 -19.69 6.33
C ASP A 46 -31.12 -19.48 5.05
N ASN A 47 -30.02 -18.72 5.10
CA ASN A 47 -29.16 -18.50 3.92
C ASN A 47 -28.00 -19.50 3.88
N ALA A 48 -27.77 -20.13 2.72
CA ALA A 48 -26.63 -21.02 2.52
C ALA A 48 -25.31 -20.21 2.54
N VAL A 49 -24.52 -20.38 3.60
CA VAL A 49 -23.22 -19.71 3.72
C VAL A 49 -22.16 -20.52 2.96
N PRO A 50 -21.42 -19.91 2.02
CA PRO A 50 -20.36 -20.61 1.30
C PRO A 50 -19.24 -21.05 2.26
N PRO A 51 -18.44 -22.07 1.89
CA PRO A 51 -17.21 -22.38 2.60
C PRO A 51 -16.38 -21.10 2.77
N GLN A 52 -15.89 -20.85 3.99
CA GLN A 52 -15.07 -19.67 4.23
C GLN A 52 -13.63 -19.95 3.80
N PRO A 53 -12.93 -18.96 3.19
CA PRO A 53 -11.54 -19.12 2.83
C PRO A 53 -10.67 -19.37 4.07
N HIS A 54 -9.62 -20.16 3.92
CA HIS A 54 -8.68 -20.42 5.01
C HIS A 54 -7.81 -19.18 5.26
N VAL A 55 -8.02 -18.52 6.40
CA VAL A 55 -7.13 -17.45 6.90
C VAL A 55 -5.89 -18.11 7.54
N PRO A 56 -4.66 -17.74 7.12
CA PRO A 56 -3.45 -18.27 7.74
C PRO A 56 -3.42 -18.05 9.26
N ALA A 57 -3.04 -19.08 10.01
CA ALA A 57 -2.85 -18.95 11.45
C ALA A 57 -1.68 -18.01 11.77
N LYS A 58 -1.82 -17.25 12.86
CA LYS A 58 -0.74 -16.39 13.36
C LYS A 58 0.47 -17.23 13.70
N GLN A 59 1.64 -16.79 13.24
CA GLN A 59 2.90 -17.49 13.49
C GLN A 59 3.62 -16.95 14.72
N LEU A 60 3.62 -15.62 14.89
CA LEU A 60 4.26 -14.94 16.02
C LEU A 60 3.28 -13.99 16.68
N VAL A 61 3.57 -13.65 17.93
CA VAL A 61 2.97 -12.53 18.67
C VAL A 61 4.06 -11.76 19.42
N PRO A 62 3.85 -10.46 19.69
CA PRO A 62 4.73 -9.70 20.56
C PRO A 62 4.75 -10.28 21.98
N VAL A 63 5.89 -10.12 22.67
CA VAL A 63 6.02 -10.47 24.08
C VAL A 63 5.62 -9.27 24.93
N ARG A 64 4.44 -9.36 25.57
CA ARG A 64 4.05 -8.42 26.63
C ARG A 64 4.74 -8.79 27.94
N GLY A 65 5.30 -7.80 28.63
CA GLY A 65 5.94 -7.93 29.93
C GLY A 65 5.25 -7.10 31.02
N ASP A 66 5.74 -7.23 32.25
CA ASP A 66 5.33 -6.38 33.37
C ASP A 66 5.93 -4.98 33.23
N ALA A 67 5.22 -3.97 33.75
CA ALA A 67 5.76 -2.63 33.82
C ALA A 67 7.06 -2.62 34.65
N PRO A 68 8.12 -1.92 34.21
CA PRO A 68 9.33 -1.78 35.00
C PRO A 68 9.02 -1.06 36.32
N PRO A 69 9.78 -1.34 37.41
CA PRO A 69 9.58 -0.67 38.68
C PRO A 69 9.74 0.85 38.54
N ASP A 70 8.83 1.58 39.17
CA ASP A 70 8.79 3.03 39.10
C ASP A 70 10.02 3.64 39.80
N ARG A 71 10.86 4.32 39.02
CA ARG A 71 11.90 5.21 39.50
C ARG A 71 12.00 6.40 38.55
N PRO A 72 12.40 7.58 39.05
CA PRO A 72 12.79 8.68 38.17
C PRO A 72 13.86 8.20 37.19
N ALA A 73 13.63 8.41 35.90
CA ALA A 73 14.63 8.18 34.89
C ALA A 73 15.69 9.27 34.97
N GLU A 74 16.95 8.88 34.83
CA GLU A 74 18.03 9.85 34.69
C GLU A 74 18.04 10.40 33.26
N PRO A 75 18.53 11.64 33.04
CA PRO A 75 18.65 12.20 31.70
C PRO A 75 19.38 11.25 30.75
N GLY A 76 18.76 10.96 29.61
CA GLY A 76 19.30 10.06 28.60
C GLY A 76 18.86 8.60 28.71
N GLU A 77 18.17 8.19 29.78
CA GLU A 77 17.68 6.82 29.94
C GLU A 77 16.39 6.54 29.16
N GLN A 78 15.53 7.56 29.00
CA GLN A 78 14.22 7.44 28.35
C GLN A 78 14.10 8.36 27.14
N VAL A 79 13.52 7.82 26.06
CA VAL A 79 13.14 8.59 24.87
C VAL A 79 11.76 8.17 24.38
N ALA A 80 10.95 9.12 23.94
CA ALA A 80 9.72 8.85 23.25
C ALA A 80 10.00 8.28 21.84
N LEU A 81 9.19 7.33 21.38
CA LEU A 81 9.25 6.75 20.04
C LEU A 81 8.60 7.68 18.99
N ARG A 82 9.06 8.94 18.96
CA ARG A 82 8.64 10.02 18.07
C ARG A 82 9.83 10.60 17.32
N GLN A 83 9.64 11.03 16.07
CA GLN A 83 10.71 11.62 15.27
C GLN A 83 10.59 13.15 15.23
N LEU A 84 11.73 13.83 15.21
CA LEU A 84 11.80 15.27 14.98
C LEU A 84 12.23 15.54 13.54
N VAL A 85 11.36 16.16 12.75
CA VAL A 85 11.74 16.73 11.44
C VAL A 85 12.11 18.19 11.65
N VAL A 86 13.35 18.56 11.35
CA VAL A 86 13.80 19.95 11.43
C VAL A 86 13.91 20.52 10.02
N ALA A 87 13.14 21.56 9.77
CA ALA A 87 13.06 22.27 8.51
C ALA A 87 13.13 23.77 8.74
N THR A 88 13.43 24.55 7.70
CA THR A 88 13.52 26.01 7.83
C THR A 88 12.16 26.68 7.89
N ASP A 89 11.27 26.33 6.95
CA ASP A 89 9.91 26.84 6.85
C ASP A 89 8.96 25.81 6.20
N LYS A 90 7.70 26.21 5.95
CA LYS A 90 6.68 25.35 5.34
C LYS A 90 6.93 25.04 3.86
N GLN A 91 7.77 25.83 3.19
CA GLN A 91 8.16 25.67 1.79
C GLN A 91 9.50 24.94 1.62
N ASP A 92 10.12 24.50 2.72
CA ASP A 92 11.36 23.74 2.72
C ASP A 92 11.27 22.52 1.79
N PHE A 93 12.27 22.40 0.91
CA PHE A 93 12.28 21.41 -0.17
C PHE A 93 12.35 19.96 0.34
N GLY A 94 12.92 19.72 1.52
CA GLY A 94 13.07 18.39 2.10
C GLY A 94 11.89 17.99 3.00
N LEU A 95 11.05 18.95 3.42
CA LEU A 95 9.97 18.69 4.37
C LEU A 95 8.93 17.71 3.81
N ALA A 96 8.52 17.89 2.56
CA ALA A 96 7.57 16.98 1.91
C ALA A 96 8.13 15.56 1.76
N ALA A 97 9.45 15.42 1.55
CA ALA A 97 10.10 14.13 1.43
C ALA A 97 10.02 13.35 2.75
N TRP A 98 10.35 13.99 3.87
CA TRP A 98 10.25 13.37 5.19
C TRP A 98 8.81 13.01 5.56
N ARG A 99 7.86 13.93 5.35
CA ARG A 99 6.43 13.64 5.60
C ARG A 99 5.96 12.41 4.85
N SER A 100 6.22 12.33 3.54
CA SER A 100 5.87 11.17 2.72
C SER A 100 6.45 9.85 3.25
N VAL A 101 7.67 9.84 3.79
CA VAL A 101 8.25 8.64 4.40
C VAL A 101 7.56 8.28 5.71
N LEU A 102 7.43 9.25 6.63
CA LEU A 102 6.90 9.04 7.98
C LEU A 102 5.41 8.68 7.96
N ASP A 103 4.62 9.34 7.10
CA ASP A 103 3.20 9.06 6.89
C ASP A 103 2.97 7.65 6.32
N ARG A 104 3.85 7.16 5.43
CA ARG A 104 3.78 5.77 4.91
C ARG A 104 4.13 4.73 5.97
N ILE A 105 5.14 5.00 6.80
CA ILE A 105 5.48 4.13 7.94
C ILE A 105 4.32 4.12 8.95
N GLY A 106 3.65 5.26 9.11
CA GLY A 106 2.67 5.53 10.15
C GLY A 106 3.35 5.70 11.50
N THR A 107 4.39 6.52 11.58
CA THR A 107 5.12 6.82 12.82
C THR A 107 4.84 8.26 13.26
N PRO A 108 4.69 8.56 14.57
CA PRO A 108 4.46 9.92 15.02
C PRO A 108 5.71 10.79 14.85
N TYR A 109 5.51 12.03 14.43
CA TYR A 109 6.60 13.00 14.30
C TYR A 109 6.12 14.42 14.55
N ASP A 110 7.05 15.27 14.96
CA ASP A 110 6.86 16.71 15.02
C ASP A 110 7.69 17.39 13.94
N VAL A 111 7.22 18.56 13.49
CA VAL A 111 7.95 19.42 12.56
C VAL A 111 8.35 20.69 13.29
N LEU A 112 9.65 20.91 13.47
CA LEU A 112 10.21 22.14 13.99
C LEU A 112 10.65 23.03 12.83
N LEU A 113 9.99 24.18 12.70
CA LEU A 113 10.31 25.21 11.70
C LEU A 113 11.21 26.27 12.34
N THR A 114 12.49 26.24 12.01
CA THR A 114 13.52 27.04 12.70
C THR A 114 13.41 28.54 12.45
N ASN A 115 12.73 28.96 11.38
CA ASN A 115 12.41 30.38 11.16
C ASN A 115 11.34 30.91 12.14
N ASP A 116 10.49 30.04 12.68
CA ASP A 116 9.38 30.40 13.55
C ASP A 116 9.69 30.10 15.04
N HIS A 117 10.46 29.04 15.30
CA HIS A 117 10.74 28.52 16.64
C HIS A 117 12.23 28.13 16.80
N PRO A 118 12.93 28.63 17.83
CA PRO A 118 14.32 28.26 18.07
C PRO A 118 14.45 26.82 18.60
N ILE A 119 15.65 26.25 18.49
CA ILE A 119 15.97 24.95 19.10
C ILE A 119 16.42 25.15 20.55
N ASP A 120 15.51 25.00 21.51
CA ASP A 120 15.78 25.09 22.95
C ASP A 120 15.62 23.75 23.70
N GLU A 121 15.72 23.76 25.04
CA GLU A 121 15.57 22.53 25.84
C GLU A 121 14.15 22.00 25.78
N ASP A 122 13.18 22.90 25.95
CA ASP A 122 11.77 22.58 26.06
C ASP A 122 11.25 22.02 24.73
N ALA A 123 11.88 22.36 23.60
CA ALA A 123 11.62 21.74 22.32
C ALA A 123 12.04 20.26 22.26
N LEU A 124 13.02 19.83 23.06
CA LEU A 124 13.72 18.53 22.94
C LEU A 124 13.49 17.57 24.12
N VAL A 125 13.23 18.09 25.32
CA VAL A 125 13.11 17.32 26.56
C VAL A 125 11.79 17.67 27.26
N ARG A 126 11.12 16.68 27.85
CA ARG A 126 9.91 16.88 28.67
C ARG A 126 10.27 17.30 30.08
N ASP A 127 9.29 17.86 30.81
CA ASP A 127 9.45 18.25 32.22
C ASP A 127 9.86 17.08 33.14
N ASP A 128 9.52 15.84 32.77
CA ASP A 128 9.89 14.61 33.49
C ASP A 128 11.30 14.09 33.17
N GLY A 129 12.04 14.77 32.29
CA GLY A 129 13.39 14.37 31.85
C GLY A 129 13.42 13.35 30.70
N THR A 130 12.28 12.95 30.16
CA THR A 130 12.21 12.09 28.97
C THR A 130 12.59 12.90 27.73
N GLY A 131 13.47 12.34 26.89
CA GLY A 131 13.75 12.93 25.58
C GLY A 131 12.54 12.81 24.65
N LYS A 132 12.12 13.90 24.03
CA LYS A 132 10.90 13.95 23.19
C LYS A 132 11.01 13.15 21.89
N TYR A 133 12.22 12.83 21.45
CA TYR A 133 12.45 12.22 20.14
C TYR A 133 13.52 11.12 20.14
N ASN A 134 13.25 10.00 19.47
CA ASN A 134 14.24 8.93 19.28
C ASN A 134 15.06 9.06 17.99
N ALA A 135 14.73 10.00 17.11
CA ALA A 135 15.49 10.35 15.90
C ALA A 135 15.34 11.84 15.54
N VAL A 136 16.39 12.42 14.95
CA VAL A 136 16.41 13.75 14.35
C VAL A 136 16.58 13.62 12.84
N LEU A 137 15.71 14.26 12.07
CA LEU A 137 15.64 14.19 10.62
C LEU A 137 15.72 15.61 10.04
N LEU A 138 16.87 15.97 9.49
CA LEU A 138 17.10 17.28 8.89
C LEU A 138 16.71 17.27 7.42
N THR A 139 16.03 18.32 6.96
CA THR A 139 15.74 18.52 5.53
C THR A 139 16.99 18.90 4.73
N ASN A 140 17.96 19.53 5.39
CA ASN A 140 19.33 19.68 4.92
C ASN A 140 20.32 19.87 6.07
N ASN A 141 21.58 19.47 5.89
CA ASN A 141 22.60 19.50 6.95
C ASN A 141 23.10 20.91 7.36
N THR A 142 22.54 21.98 6.77
CA THR A 142 22.89 23.36 7.09
C THR A 142 21.71 24.19 7.61
N LEU A 143 20.49 23.64 7.49
CA LEU A 143 19.22 24.34 7.71
C LEU A 143 19.24 25.74 7.08
N THR A 144 19.73 25.82 5.84
CA THR A 144 19.75 27.05 5.04
C THR A 144 18.37 27.37 4.48
N ASP A 145 18.03 28.66 4.45
CA ASP A 145 16.79 29.13 3.85
C ASP A 145 16.72 28.82 2.34
N ALA A 146 15.55 29.01 1.72
CA ALA A 146 15.35 28.76 0.29
C ALA A 146 16.25 29.60 -0.65
N SER A 147 16.92 30.65 -0.14
CA SER A 147 17.90 31.44 -0.88
C SER A 147 19.33 30.88 -0.80
N GLY A 148 19.56 29.87 0.04
CA GLY A 148 20.84 29.19 0.25
C GLY A 148 21.91 30.09 0.88
N SER A 149 21.53 31.23 1.46
CA SER A 149 22.46 32.32 1.78
C SER A 149 22.86 32.41 3.26
N SER A 150 22.06 31.87 4.17
CA SER A 150 22.36 31.82 5.62
C SER A 150 21.64 30.66 6.32
N SER A 151 22.28 30.08 7.33
CA SER A 151 21.62 29.12 8.23
C SER A 151 20.58 29.87 9.07
N SER A 152 19.39 29.28 9.19
CA SER A 152 18.33 29.76 10.09
C SER A 152 18.64 29.47 11.57
N VAL A 153 19.67 28.67 11.85
CA VAL A 153 19.99 28.15 13.19
C VAL A 153 21.31 28.72 13.68
N SER A 154 21.31 29.28 14.88
CA SER A 154 22.52 29.80 15.53
C SER A 154 23.44 28.68 16.02
N ARG A 155 24.71 29.01 16.30
CA ARG A 155 25.66 28.05 16.86
C ARG A 155 25.19 27.46 18.19
N ALA A 156 24.55 28.26 19.04
CA ALA A 156 24.06 27.82 20.34
C ALA A 156 22.92 26.79 20.20
N GLU A 157 22.04 26.98 19.21
CA GLU A 157 20.96 26.04 18.90
C GLU A 157 21.49 24.72 18.34
N TRP A 158 22.50 24.77 17.46
CA TRP A 158 23.22 23.56 17.03
C TRP A 158 23.87 22.82 18.20
N ASP A 159 24.59 23.53 19.07
CA ASP A 159 25.21 22.94 20.25
C ASP A 159 24.15 22.29 21.19
N ARG A 160 22.93 22.87 21.26
CA ARG A 160 21.77 22.32 21.99
C ARG A 160 21.29 21.00 21.40
N LEU A 161 21.02 20.97 20.10
CA LEU A 161 20.59 19.77 19.38
C LEU A 161 21.63 18.65 19.54
N TRP A 162 22.89 18.98 19.34
CA TRP A 162 24.01 18.05 19.49
C TRP A 162 24.19 17.55 20.92
N GLN A 163 23.91 18.39 21.93
CA GLN A 163 23.92 17.96 23.34
C GLN A 163 22.78 16.98 23.61
N TYR A 164 21.59 17.23 23.08
CA TYR A 164 20.47 16.30 23.15
C TYR A 164 20.82 14.95 22.52
N GLU A 165 21.38 14.94 21.31
CA GLU A 165 21.83 13.74 20.61
C GLU A 165 22.85 12.94 21.43
N ARG A 166 23.86 13.59 22.01
CA ARG A 166 24.87 12.92 22.86
C ARG A 166 24.28 12.36 24.16
N THR A 167 23.34 13.09 24.78
CA THR A 167 22.75 12.73 26.07
C THR A 167 21.78 11.57 25.94
N TYR A 168 20.82 11.70 25.01
CA TYR A 168 19.77 10.70 24.77
C TYR A 168 20.17 9.64 23.72
N LYS A 169 21.41 9.70 23.22
CA LYS A 169 21.96 8.81 22.18
C LYS A 169 21.06 8.79 20.95
N VAL A 170 20.56 9.95 20.52
CA VAL A 170 19.69 10.09 19.35
C VAL A 170 20.56 10.17 18.10
N ARG A 171 20.14 9.50 17.02
CA ARG A 171 20.83 9.54 15.71
C ARG A 171 20.23 10.66 14.86
N GLN A 172 21.10 11.31 14.08
CA GLN A 172 20.72 12.35 13.13
C GLN A 172 20.78 11.80 11.69
N VAL A 173 19.76 12.10 10.89
CA VAL A 173 19.82 11.90 9.44
C VAL A 173 19.66 13.23 8.73
N SER A 174 20.51 13.51 7.74
CA SER A 174 20.37 14.70 6.89
C SER A 174 20.18 14.34 5.43
N LEU A 175 19.16 14.94 4.81
CA LEU A 175 19.06 15.00 3.36
C LEU A 175 19.95 16.13 2.83
N ASN A 176 20.11 16.22 1.50
CA ASN A 176 20.75 17.33 0.80
C ASN A 176 22.03 17.86 1.48
N ALA A 177 22.89 16.93 1.91
CA ALA A 177 24.02 17.24 2.76
C ALA A 177 25.20 17.76 1.93
N SER A 178 25.53 19.04 2.10
CA SER A 178 26.72 19.61 1.48
C SER A 178 27.97 19.12 2.23
N PRO A 179 28.99 18.59 1.54
CA PRO A 179 30.21 18.07 2.19
C PRO A 179 31.08 19.15 2.82
N ASP A 180 30.95 20.42 2.41
CA ASP A 180 31.80 21.51 2.90
C ASP A 180 31.49 21.94 4.34
N THR A 181 30.33 21.54 4.87
CA THR A 181 29.96 21.77 6.27
C THR A 181 30.37 20.62 7.19
N LEU A 182 30.97 19.57 6.63
CA LEU A 182 31.30 18.34 7.34
C LEU A 182 32.82 18.20 7.47
N PRO A 183 33.38 18.12 8.70
CA PRO A 183 34.82 18.12 8.90
C PRO A 183 35.52 16.92 8.24
N CYS A 184 34.80 15.80 8.08
CA CYS A 184 35.30 14.51 7.60
C CYS A 184 35.33 14.39 6.06
N LEU A 185 34.47 15.12 5.34
CA LEU A 185 34.33 15.02 3.89
C LEU A 185 34.95 16.22 3.17
N ARG A 186 35.30 16.03 1.90
CA ARG A 186 35.75 17.09 1.01
C ARG A 186 34.87 17.10 -0.23
N ALA A 187 34.39 18.27 -0.63
CA ALA A 187 33.69 18.43 -1.90
C ALA A 187 34.60 18.00 -3.07
N GLU A 188 34.04 17.21 -3.98
CA GLU A 188 34.65 16.85 -5.26
C GLU A 188 34.01 17.67 -6.38
N SER A 189 32.68 17.63 -6.46
CA SER A 189 31.87 18.41 -7.40
C SER A 189 30.40 18.41 -6.97
N GLU A 190 29.63 19.33 -7.51
CA GLU A 190 28.19 19.39 -7.30
C GLU A 190 27.46 19.81 -8.59
N GLY A 191 26.16 19.54 -8.67
CA GLY A 191 25.33 20.05 -9.76
C GLY A 191 24.02 19.31 -9.96
N PRO A 192 23.17 19.81 -10.87
CA PRO A 192 21.86 19.22 -11.14
C PRO A 192 21.98 17.90 -11.91
N VAL A 193 21.14 16.94 -11.55
CA VAL A 193 20.82 15.74 -12.31
C VAL A 193 19.48 15.96 -13.01
N GLY A 194 19.45 15.85 -14.33
CA GLY A 194 18.23 16.03 -15.11
C GLY A 194 17.31 14.81 -15.09
N LYS A 195 16.38 14.75 -16.05
CA LYS A 195 15.43 13.65 -16.23
C LYS A 195 16.07 12.30 -16.57
N ARG A 196 17.28 12.31 -17.14
CA ARG A 196 18.03 11.08 -17.37
C ARG A 196 18.71 10.71 -16.05
N PRO A 197 18.32 9.60 -15.41
CA PRO A 197 18.86 9.26 -14.11
C PRO A 197 20.34 8.91 -14.18
N VAL A 198 21.02 9.07 -13.06
CA VAL A 198 22.32 8.45 -12.78
C VAL A 198 22.13 7.30 -11.79
N ASP A 199 22.92 6.24 -11.94
CA ASP A 199 22.81 5.05 -11.11
C ASP A 199 23.71 5.15 -9.87
N VAL A 200 23.09 5.32 -8.70
CA VAL A 200 23.76 5.27 -7.41
C VAL A 200 23.89 3.81 -6.96
N GLY A 201 25.08 3.41 -6.50
CA GLY A 201 25.37 2.07 -6.03
C GLY A 201 25.44 1.97 -4.50
N LEU A 202 25.11 0.79 -3.97
CA LEU A 202 25.29 0.43 -2.56
C LEU A 202 26.73 -0.07 -2.30
N THR A 203 27.35 0.43 -1.23
CA THR A 203 28.59 -0.15 -0.70
C THR A 203 28.30 -1.35 0.20
N ALA A 204 29.35 -2.01 0.71
CA ALA A 204 29.19 -3.06 1.72
C ALA A 204 28.50 -2.56 3.00
N GLU A 205 28.76 -1.33 3.43
CA GLU A 205 28.09 -0.72 4.58
C GLU A 205 26.66 -0.26 4.21
N GLY A 206 26.46 0.26 2.99
CA GLY A 206 25.14 0.60 2.47
C GLY A 206 24.19 -0.60 2.47
N ARG A 207 24.66 -1.78 2.08
CA ARG A 207 23.89 -3.04 2.12
C ARG A 207 23.45 -3.46 3.52
N LYS A 208 24.12 -3.00 4.58
CA LYS A 208 23.68 -3.27 5.96
C LYS A 208 22.55 -2.34 6.38
N VAL A 209 22.62 -1.07 5.98
CA VAL A 209 21.60 -0.06 6.27
C VAL A 209 20.33 -0.31 5.45
N PHE A 210 20.49 -0.65 4.18
CA PHE A 210 19.41 -0.90 3.21
C PHE A 210 19.32 -2.39 2.85
N ASP A 211 19.36 -3.26 3.86
CA ASP A 211 19.39 -4.72 3.69
C ASP A 211 18.11 -5.35 3.07
N TYR A 212 17.08 -4.54 2.83
CA TYR A 212 15.89 -4.93 2.07
C TYR A 212 16.05 -4.72 0.56
N LEU A 213 17.09 -4.00 0.13
CA LEU A 213 17.41 -3.79 -1.27
C LEU A 213 18.28 -4.92 -1.82
N ALA A 214 18.13 -5.21 -3.10
CA ALA A 214 19.02 -6.13 -3.80
C ALA A 214 20.47 -5.62 -3.71
N PRO A 215 21.45 -6.49 -3.39
CA PRO A 215 22.81 -6.06 -3.06
C PRO A 215 23.54 -5.38 -4.24
N ASP A 216 23.15 -5.66 -5.48
CA ASP A 216 23.67 -5.07 -6.72
C ASP A 216 22.73 -4.03 -7.35
N ALA A 217 21.66 -3.64 -6.64
CA ALA A 217 20.69 -2.65 -7.10
C ALA A 217 21.39 -1.35 -7.56
N LYS A 218 20.91 -0.83 -8.69
CA LYS A 218 21.28 0.47 -9.24
C LYS A 218 20.15 1.43 -8.95
N LEU A 219 20.37 2.35 -8.02
CA LEU A 219 19.33 3.23 -7.51
C LEU A 219 19.27 4.48 -8.41
N PRO A 220 18.17 4.70 -9.15
CA PRO A 220 18.10 5.80 -10.10
C PRO A 220 17.88 7.11 -9.36
N LEU A 221 18.81 8.05 -9.51
CA LEU A 221 18.66 9.43 -9.08
C LEU A 221 18.38 10.31 -10.30
N SER A 222 17.26 11.01 -10.31
CA SER A 222 16.85 11.95 -11.36
C SER A 222 16.25 13.21 -10.76
N GLU A 223 16.26 14.31 -11.50
CA GLU A 223 15.59 15.57 -11.13
C GLU A 223 15.98 16.09 -9.73
N SER A 224 17.26 15.90 -9.36
CA SER A 224 17.83 16.19 -8.05
C SER A 224 19.03 17.11 -8.17
N TYR A 225 19.37 17.85 -7.11
CA TYR A 225 20.71 18.42 -6.95
C TYR A 225 21.62 17.38 -6.27
N LEU A 226 22.86 17.21 -6.72
CA LEU A 226 23.75 16.15 -6.25
C LEU A 226 25.13 16.70 -5.85
N TYR A 227 25.50 16.47 -4.61
CA TYR A 227 26.82 16.68 -4.03
C TYR A 227 27.65 15.39 -4.11
N ARG A 228 28.84 15.48 -4.69
CA ARG A 228 29.84 14.41 -4.73
C ARG A 228 30.99 14.77 -3.80
N SER A 229 31.41 13.80 -3.01
CA SER A 229 32.43 13.99 -1.99
C SER A 229 33.45 12.86 -1.97
N GLN A 230 34.56 13.13 -1.31
CA GLN A 230 35.58 12.13 -0.96
C GLN A 230 35.88 12.19 0.55
N PRO A 231 36.11 11.05 1.21
CA PRO A 231 36.60 11.05 2.57
C PRO A 231 37.97 11.73 2.68
N ALA A 232 38.13 12.63 3.65
CA ALA A 232 39.44 13.19 3.97
C ALA A 232 40.35 12.12 4.61
N PRO A 233 41.68 12.26 4.58
CA PRO A 233 42.58 11.39 5.34
C PRO A 233 42.22 11.35 6.83
N GLY A 234 42.13 10.14 7.41
CA GLY A 234 41.72 9.95 8.80
C GLY A 234 40.21 10.06 9.06
N CYS A 235 39.41 10.27 8.01
CA CYS A 235 37.95 10.28 8.12
C CYS A 235 37.42 8.91 8.52
N ARG A 236 36.54 8.88 9.54
CA ARG A 236 35.87 7.67 10.04
C ARG A 236 34.54 7.41 9.36
N ALA A 237 34.03 8.38 8.58
CA ALA A 237 32.82 8.21 7.82
C ALA A 237 32.94 7.01 6.88
N ARG A 238 31.90 6.19 6.88
CA ARG A 238 31.80 4.99 6.07
C ARG A 238 30.85 5.28 4.91
N PRO A 239 31.32 5.22 3.65
CA PRO A 239 30.46 5.41 2.50
C PRO A 239 29.34 4.36 2.48
N LEU A 240 28.09 4.80 2.29
CA LEU A 240 26.90 3.96 2.11
C LEU A 240 26.50 3.91 0.63
N LEU A 241 26.59 5.05 -0.05
CA LEU A 241 26.16 5.26 -1.43
C LEU A 241 27.30 5.84 -2.25
N THR A 242 27.51 5.31 -3.45
CA THR A 242 28.53 5.81 -4.38
C THR A 242 28.00 6.05 -5.78
N LEU A 243 28.61 7.01 -6.47
CA LEU A 243 28.44 7.22 -7.91
C LEU A 243 29.84 7.22 -8.55
N GLY A 244 30.20 6.11 -9.20
CA GLY A 244 31.59 5.87 -9.59
C GLY A 244 32.49 5.78 -8.37
N SER A 245 33.53 6.62 -8.31
CA SER A 245 34.43 6.75 -7.16
C SER A 245 33.94 7.75 -6.10
N SER A 246 32.93 8.57 -6.40
CA SER A 246 32.45 9.59 -5.48
C SER A 246 31.51 9.02 -4.42
N VAL A 247 31.63 9.52 -3.19
CA VAL A 247 30.70 9.25 -2.09
C VAL A 247 29.55 10.25 -2.17
N VAL A 248 28.32 9.72 -2.17
CA VAL A 248 27.07 10.51 -2.26
C VAL A 248 26.12 10.21 -1.09
N GLY A 249 26.54 9.35 -0.17
CA GLY A 249 25.89 9.13 1.11
C GLY A 249 26.78 8.31 2.03
N TYR A 250 26.75 8.58 3.33
CA TYR A 250 27.69 8.02 4.30
C TYR A 250 27.06 7.96 5.70
N VAL A 251 27.74 7.25 6.61
CA VAL A 251 27.49 7.29 8.05
C VAL A 251 28.77 7.66 8.79
N ASP A 252 28.69 8.59 9.74
CA ASP A 252 29.73 8.84 10.74
C ASP A 252 29.26 8.26 12.10
N PRO A 253 29.92 7.20 12.60
CA PRO A 253 29.49 6.53 13.84
C PRO A 253 29.92 7.26 15.12
N ASP A 254 30.73 8.31 15.05
CA ASP A 254 31.23 9.03 16.21
C ASP A 254 31.62 10.46 15.82
N GLU A 255 30.65 11.23 15.34
CA GLU A 255 30.84 12.63 15.03
C GLU A 255 30.98 13.42 16.35
N ASP A 256 32.05 14.22 16.43
CA ASP A 256 32.38 15.07 17.58
C ASP A 256 32.33 14.39 18.98
N GLY A 257 32.63 13.09 19.04
CA GLY A 257 32.78 12.35 20.30
C GLY A 257 31.46 11.95 20.95
N GLY A 258 30.57 11.30 20.19
CA GLY A 258 29.38 10.62 20.71
C GLY A 258 28.09 10.84 19.94
N ARG A 259 28.11 11.55 18.79
CA ARG A 259 26.96 11.66 17.88
C ARG A 259 27.11 10.66 16.74
N GLU A 260 25.97 10.16 16.27
CA GLU A 260 25.90 9.27 15.11
C GLU A 260 25.10 9.97 14.02
N GLU A 261 25.72 10.22 12.86
CA GLU A 261 25.08 10.90 11.72
C GLU A 261 25.08 10.01 10.48
N LEU A 262 23.96 10.01 9.75
CA LEU A 262 23.89 9.50 8.39
C LEU A 262 23.42 10.61 7.46
N SER A 263 24.15 10.84 6.37
CA SER A 263 23.81 11.92 5.45
C SER A 263 23.80 11.44 4.00
N VAL A 264 22.88 11.97 3.21
CA VAL A 264 22.82 11.79 1.75
C VAL A 264 23.06 13.13 1.06
N GLY A 265 23.97 13.14 0.09
CA GLY A 265 24.41 14.33 -0.62
C GLY A 265 23.49 14.70 -1.78
N PHE A 266 22.17 14.56 -1.64
CA PHE A 266 21.23 14.90 -2.70
C PHE A 266 19.84 15.21 -2.14
N SER A 267 19.06 15.97 -2.89
CA SER A 267 17.66 16.23 -2.60
C SER A 267 16.77 15.12 -3.18
N VAL A 268 15.63 14.87 -2.54
CA VAL A 268 14.61 13.96 -3.07
C VAL A 268 13.24 14.58 -2.84
N GLY A 269 12.31 14.37 -3.77
CA GLY A 269 10.91 14.71 -3.64
C GLY A 269 10.09 13.62 -2.92
N PRO A 270 8.86 13.95 -2.50
CA PRO A 270 7.97 13.00 -1.81
C PRO A 270 7.66 11.74 -2.62
N ASP A 271 7.57 11.87 -3.95
CA ASP A 271 7.16 10.80 -4.86
C ASP A 271 8.32 10.08 -5.56
N ASP A 272 9.54 10.61 -5.44
CA ASP A 272 10.70 10.10 -6.15
C ASP A 272 10.99 8.64 -5.83
N THR A 273 11.39 7.87 -6.84
CA THR A 273 11.84 6.48 -6.70
C THR A 273 12.94 6.37 -5.63
N MET A 274 13.90 7.31 -5.61
CA MET A 274 14.97 7.32 -4.62
C MET A 274 14.43 7.48 -3.18
N ASN A 275 13.41 8.33 -2.97
CA ASN A 275 12.78 8.50 -1.66
C ASN A 275 12.06 7.22 -1.21
N ARG A 276 11.38 6.53 -2.13
CA ARG A 276 10.74 5.24 -1.86
C ARG A 276 11.76 4.13 -1.55
N LEU A 277 12.93 4.15 -2.19
CA LEU A 277 13.99 3.15 -2.00
C LEU A 277 14.76 3.35 -0.69
N LEU A 278 15.09 4.59 -0.31
CA LEU A 278 16.00 4.85 0.80
C LEU A 278 15.29 5.35 2.06
N GLY A 279 14.17 6.06 1.94
CA GLY A 279 13.54 6.78 3.05
C GLY A 279 13.26 5.90 4.28
N PHE A 280 12.73 4.70 4.06
CA PHE A 280 12.53 3.72 5.13
C PHE A 280 13.81 3.36 5.85
N GLY A 281 14.85 2.98 5.11
CA GLY A 281 16.15 2.61 5.67
C GLY A 281 16.80 3.74 6.45
N LEU A 282 16.60 4.99 6.03
CA LEU A 282 17.06 6.18 6.75
C LEU A 282 16.38 6.32 8.12
N VAL A 283 15.04 6.28 8.17
CA VAL A 283 14.28 6.35 9.43
C VAL A 283 14.58 5.15 10.32
N ARG A 284 14.64 3.95 9.74
CA ARG A 284 14.98 2.71 10.45
C ARG A 284 16.38 2.76 11.06
N TRP A 285 17.35 3.32 10.35
CA TRP A 285 18.69 3.51 10.90
C TRP A 285 18.69 4.52 12.06
N ALA A 286 18.00 5.65 11.90
CA ALA A 286 17.94 6.70 12.93
C ALA A 286 17.28 6.21 14.23
N THR A 287 16.20 5.43 14.10
CA THR A 287 15.44 4.87 15.22
C THR A 287 16.05 3.59 15.79
N ARG A 288 17.19 3.10 15.25
CA ARG A 288 17.76 1.78 15.57
C ARG A 288 16.77 0.64 15.35
N GLY A 289 15.84 0.81 14.41
CA GLY A 289 14.79 -0.17 14.10
C GLY A 289 13.70 -0.29 15.15
N VAL A 290 13.62 0.61 16.15
CA VAL A 290 12.58 0.61 17.19
C VAL A 290 11.70 1.86 17.02
N PHE A 291 10.49 1.69 16.48
CA PHE A 291 9.56 2.78 16.20
C PHE A 291 8.11 2.29 16.13
N LEU A 292 7.15 3.21 16.25
CA LEU A 292 5.74 2.93 16.01
C LEU A 292 5.47 2.96 14.50
N GLY A 293 4.74 1.99 13.98
CA GLY A 293 4.52 1.80 12.54
C GLY A 293 5.35 0.67 11.95
N GLU A 294 5.27 0.49 10.63
CA GLU A 294 5.96 -0.56 9.88
C GLU A 294 5.98 -0.27 8.38
N GLN A 295 6.80 -1.03 7.65
CA GLN A 295 6.74 -1.07 6.19
C GLN A 295 6.90 -2.51 5.68
N ARG A 296 5.90 -2.94 4.90
CA ARG A 296 5.89 -4.17 4.12
C ARG A 296 5.47 -3.86 2.70
N HIS A 297 5.91 -4.68 1.75
CA HIS A 297 5.50 -4.57 0.34
C HIS A 297 4.47 -5.64 0.00
N TRP A 298 3.45 -5.25 -0.76
CA TRP A 298 2.29 -6.09 -1.05
C TRP A 298 2.01 -6.15 -2.55
N LEU A 299 1.42 -7.26 -2.98
CA LEU A 299 0.87 -7.40 -4.32
C LEU A 299 -0.40 -8.25 -4.24
N ASN A 300 -1.55 -7.59 -4.34
CA ASN A 300 -2.86 -8.21 -4.39
C ASN A 300 -3.48 -7.85 -5.74
N VAL A 301 -4.10 -8.81 -6.44
CA VAL A 301 -4.66 -8.57 -7.78
C VAL A 301 -6.01 -9.26 -7.86
N ASP A 302 -7.03 -8.47 -8.14
CA ASP A 302 -8.41 -8.92 -8.35
C ASP A 302 -8.72 -8.99 -9.84
N VAL A 303 -9.38 -10.05 -10.27
CA VAL A 303 -9.88 -10.25 -11.64
C VAL A 303 -11.40 -10.31 -11.59
N ASP A 304 -12.04 -9.27 -12.08
CA ASP A 304 -13.48 -9.06 -12.03
C ASP A 304 -14.22 -9.80 -13.16
N ASP A 305 -15.54 -9.82 -13.04
CA ASP A 305 -16.51 -10.38 -13.99
C ASP A 305 -16.39 -11.90 -14.22
N TRP A 306 -15.81 -12.65 -13.28
CA TRP A 306 -15.62 -14.09 -13.49
C TRP A 306 -16.97 -14.80 -13.67
N PHE A 307 -17.04 -15.68 -14.67
CA PHE A 307 -18.24 -16.29 -15.27
C PHE A 307 -19.05 -15.44 -16.25
N LEU A 308 -18.98 -14.11 -16.21
CA LEU A 308 -19.75 -13.25 -17.12
C LEU A 308 -19.14 -13.17 -18.52
N THR A 309 -19.94 -12.64 -19.44
CA THR A 309 -19.46 -12.11 -20.72
C THR A 309 -19.12 -10.63 -20.57
N THR A 310 -17.91 -10.22 -20.94
CA THR A 310 -17.51 -8.81 -20.98
C THR A 310 -17.54 -8.26 -22.40
N GLN A 311 -17.65 -6.94 -22.52
CA GLN A 311 -17.48 -6.26 -23.80
C GLN A 311 -16.03 -6.39 -24.26
N ARG A 312 -15.81 -6.72 -25.53
CA ARG A 312 -14.49 -6.73 -26.16
C ARG A 312 -14.26 -5.43 -26.94
N GLY A 313 -13.07 -4.84 -26.77
CA GLY A 313 -12.69 -3.55 -27.36
C GLY A 313 -12.64 -3.59 -28.90
N PRO A 314 -12.60 -2.42 -29.56
CA PRO A 314 -12.52 -2.37 -31.01
C PRO A 314 -11.13 -2.81 -31.50
N THR A 315 -11.10 -3.61 -32.58
CA THR A 315 -9.91 -3.84 -33.42
C THR A 315 -10.11 -3.19 -34.80
N PRO A 316 -9.05 -2.88 -35.56
CA PRO A 316 -9.17 -2.33 -36.93
C PRO A 316 -9.99 -3.20 -37.91
N GLU A 317 -10.26 -4.46 -37.54
CA GLU A 317 -10.93 -5.47 -38.37
C GLU A 317 -12.35 -5.81 -37.87
N SER A 318 -12.76 -5.35 -36.69
CA SER A 318 -14.04 -5.74 -36.09
C SER A 318 -15.15 -4.76 -36.47
N GLY A 319 -16.23 -5.29 -37.07
CA GLY A 319 -17.55 -4.66 -37.14
C GLY A 319 -18.18 -4.43 -35.73
N PRO A 320 -19.48 -4.65 -35.52
CA PRO A 320 -20.14 -4.30 -34.25
C PRO A 320 -19.49 -4.95 -33.02
N VAL A 321 -19.72 -4.33 -31.85
CA VAL A 321 -19.26 -4.74 -30.51
C VAL A 321 -19.35 -6.27 -30.35
N ARG A 322 -18.23 -6.89 -29.97
CA ARG A 322 -18.15 -8.32 -29.67
C ARG A 322 -18.14 -8.54 -28.15
N SER A 323 -18.67 -9.67 -27.70
CA SER A 323 -18.56 -10.13 -26.32
C SER A 323 -17.45 -11.18 -26.19
N TYR A 324 -16.82 -11.25 -25.02
CA TYR A 324 -15.81 -12.25 -24.68
C TYR A 324 -16.14 -12.89 -23.32
N ARG A 325 -15.96 -14.20 -23.21
CA ARG A 325 -16.01 -14.96 -21.95
C ARG A 325 -14.79 -15.88 -21.92
N VAL A 326 -14.00 -15.79 -20.86
CA VAL A 326 -12.89 -16.72 -20.62
C VAL A 326 -13.39 -18.17 -20.63
N THR A 327 -12.62 -19.08 -21.19
CA THR A 327 -12.98 -20.51 -21.27
C THR A 327 -12.37 -21.35 -20.15
N GLY A 328 -12.85 -22.59 -19.99
CA GLY A 328 -12.28 -23.53 -19.03
C GLY A 328 -10.79 -23.81 -19.28
N PRO A 329 -10.37 -24.21 -20.50
CA PRO A 329 -8.96 -24.43 -20.84
C PRO A 329 -8.07 -23.19 -20.60
N GLU A 330 -8.60 -21.98 -20.76
CA GLU A 330 -7.87 -20.76 -20.47
C GLU A 330 -7.68 -20.52 -18.98
N THR A 331 -8.62 -20.95 -18.14
CA THR A 331 -8.44 -20.97 -16.68
C THR A 331 -7.28 -21.86 -16.26
N LEU A 332 -7.12 -23.03 -16.91
CA LEU A 332 -5.94 -23.88 -16.72
C LEU A 332 -4.65 -23.21 -17.23
N SER A 333 -4.71 -22.50 -18.36
CA SER A 333 -3.59 -21.69 -18.86
C SER A 333 -3.21 -20.59 -17.86
N LEU A 334 -4.18 -19.92 -17.24
CA LEU A 334 -3.97 -18.89 -16.23
C LEU A 334 -3.29 -19.46 -14.97
N SER A 335 -3.74 -20.61 -14.48
CA SER A 335 -3.11 -21.32 -13.35
C SER A 335 -1.65 -21.68 -13.65
N ARG A 336 -1.35 -22.18 -14.86
CA ARG A 336 0.03 -22.47 -15.29
C ARG A 336 0.88 -21.22 -15.43
N GLN A 337 0.32 -20.10 -15.90
CA GLN A 337 1.03 -18.82 -15.93
C GLN A 337 1.34 -18.31 -14.51
N GLN A 338 0.43 -18.49 -13.56
CA GLN A 338 0.66 -18.19 -12.13
C GLN A 338 1.78 -19.04 -11.53
N GLU A 339 1.80 -20.34 -11.80
CA GLU A 339 2.89 -21.22 -11.39
C GLU A 339 4.24 -20.78 -11.99
N ALA A 340 4.27 -20.50 -13.30
CA ALA A 340 5.46 -20.02 -13.98
C ALA A 340 5.95 -18.67 -13.43
N PHE A 341 5.03 -17.79 -13.08
CA PHE A 341 5.31 -16.50 -12.47
C PHE A 341 5.95 -16.64 -11.08
N ARG A 342 5.36 -17.45 -10.19
CA ARG A 342 5.93 -17.75 -8.86
C ARG A 342 7.33 -18.35 -8.97
N LYS A 343 7.53 -19.28 -9.93
CA LYS A 343 8.83 -19.89 -10.19
C LYS A 343 9.87 -18.90 -10.72
N ARG A 344 9.44 -17.95 -11.55
CA ARG A 344 10.32 -16.93 -12.15
C ARG A 344 10.71 -15.83 -11.15
N TYR A 345 9.81 -15.49 -10.24
CA TYR A 345 10.00 -14.42 -9.26
C TYR A 345 9.82 -14.94 -7.83
N PRO A 346 10.89 -15.45 -7.20
CA PRO A 346 10.81 -16.00 -5.84
C PRO A 346 10.29 -15.00 -4.79
N LEU A 347 10.49 -13.69 -5.01
CA LEU A 347 9.95 -12.65 -4.13
C LEU A 347 8.41 -12.60 -4.14
N ALA A 348 7.74 -13.22 -5.12
CA ALA A 348 6.29 -13.39 -5.16
C ALA A 348 5.91 -14.88 -5.08
N GLY A 349 6.69 -15.68 -4.35
CA GLY A 349 6.56 -17.15 -4.30
C GLY A 349 5.19 -17.67 -3.85
N ASP A 350 4.43 -16.88 -3.09
CA ASP A 350 3.09 -17.24 -2.60
C ASP A 350 1.95 -16.59 -3.39
N PHE A 351 2.25 -15.94 -4.52
CA PHE A 351 1.26 -15.16 -5.28
C PHE A 351 0.09 -16.00 -5.81
N ARG A 352 -1.12 -15.51 -5.58
CA ARG A 352 -2.39 -16.00 -6.12
C ARG A 352 -3.26 -14.82 -6.56
N LEU A 353 -3.93 -14.99 -7.70
CA LEU A 353 -4.99 -14.08 -8.15
C LEU A 353 -6.24 -14.28 -7.28
N ASN A 354 -6.96 -13.19 -7.03
CA ASN A 354 -8.32 -13.23 -6.52
C ASN A 354 -9.29 -13.11 -7.71
N LEU A 355 -10.24 -14.03 -7.84
CA LEU A 355 -11.28 -14.02 -8.87
C LEU A 355 -12.58 -13.51 -8.25
N ALA A 356 -13.01 -12.32 -8.63
CA ALA A 356 -14.29 -11.77 -8.22
C ALA A 356 -15.38 -12.31 -9.17
N PHE A 357 -16.31 -13.09 -8.62
CA PHE A 357 -17.23 -13.92 -9.42
C PHE A 357 -18.67 -13.44 -9.38
N ASN A 358 -19.37 -13.71 -10.49
CA ASN A 358 -20.79 -13.52 -10.65
C ASN A 358 -21.49 -14.85 -10.94
N GLY A 359 -22.51 -15.18 -10.16
CA GLY A 359 -23.14 -16.50 -10.18
C GLY A 359 -24.14 -16.74 -11.31
N SER A 360 -24.52 -15.72 -12.08
CA SER A 360 -25.61 -15.83 -13.07
C SER A 360 -25.33 -16.78 -14.23
N LEU A 361 -24.06 -16.94 -14.62
CA LEU A 361 -23.61 -17.87 -15.66
C LEU A 361 -22.76 -19.01 -15.10
N LEU A 362 -22.82 -19.25 -13.80
CA LEU A 362 -22.21 -20.39 -13.13
C LEU A 362 -23.20 -21.55 -13.14
N ASP A 363 -22.83 -22.67 -13.79
CA ASP A 363 -23.64 -23.89 -13.82
C ASP A 363 -23.47 -24.72 -12.52
N PRO A 364 -24.46 -24.80 -11.62
CA PRO A 364 -24.34 -25.55 -10.37
C PRO A 364 -24.18 -27.06 -10.57
N ASP A 365 -24.59 -27.58 -11.73
CA ASP A 365 -24.60 -29.01 -12.05
C ASP A 365 -23.31 -29.43 -12.76
N ALA A 366 -22.42 -28.48 -13.08
CA ALA A 366 -21.15 -28.74 -13.74
C ALA A 366 -20.20 -29.55 -12.83
N PRO A 367 -19.63 -30.67 -13.31
CA PRO A 367 -18.67 -31.45 -12.54
C PRO A 367 -17.33 -30.70 -12.39
N ALA A 368 -16.69 -30.85 -11.23
CA ALA A 368 -15.33 -30.33 -11.01
C ALA A 368 -14.29 -31.14 -11.82
N THR A 369 -14.02 -30.73 -13.05
CA THR A 369 -13.06 -31.39 -13.94
C THR A 369 -12.33 -30.40 -14.84
N CYS A 370 -11.06 -30.67 -15.11
CA CYS A 370 -10.21 -29.93 -16.06
C CYS A 370 -10.02 -30.73 -17.37
N ASP A 371 -11.06 -31.45 -17.81
CA ASP A 371 -11.03 -32.29 -19.00
C ASP A 371 -11.36 -31.46 -20.26
N PRO A 372 -10.47 -31.41 -21.27
CA PRO A 372 -10.75 -30.70 -22.52
C PRO A 372 -11.86 -31.32 -23.37
N GLU A 373 -12.23 -32.59 -23.12
CA GLU A 373 -13.42 -33.24 -23.70
C GLU A 373 -14.66 -33.10 -22.78
N GLY A 374 -14.57 -32.19 -21.81
CA GLY A 374 -15.51 -31.99 -20.72
C GLY A 374 -16.89 -31.43 -21.09
N PRO A 375 -17.66 -31.03 -20.07
CA PRO A 375 -19.09 -30.71 -20.18
C PRO A 375 -19.36 -29.38 -20.91
N ALA A 376 -20.64 -29.09 -21.16
CA ALA A 376 -21.09 -27.93 -21.93
C ALA A 376 -20.70 -26.57 -21.31
N ASP A 377 -20.67 -26.44 -19.97
CA ASP A 377 -20.08 -25.27 -19.29
C ASP A 377 -18.68 -25.63 -18.74
N ASP A 378 -17.69 -25.48 -19.62
CA ASP A 378 -16.29 -25.77 -19.33
C ASP A 378 -15.73 -24.82 -18.27
N LEU A 379 -16.12 -23.53 -18.27
CA LEU A 379 -15.60 -22.55 -17.34
C LEU A 379 -15.92 -22.89 -15.89
N THR A 380 -17.17 -23.27 -15.59
CA THR A 380 -17.55 -23.70 -14.22
C THR A 380 -16.79 -24.94 -13.82
N SER A 381 -16.70 -25.94 -14.70
CA SER A 381 -16.02 -27.20 -14.43
C SER A 381 -14.53 -27.02 -14.09
N TYR A 382 -13.82 -26.23 -14.89
CA TYR A 382 -12.42 -25.91 -14.69
C TYR A 382 -12.20 -25.01 -13.47
N SER A 383 -13.09 -24.04 -13.23
CA SER A 383 -13.05 -23.19 -12.04
C SER A 383 -13.17 -24.02 -10.76
N LEU A 384 -14.07 -25.01 -10.73
CA LEU A 384 -14.23 -25.91 -9.59
C LEU A 384 -13.05 -26.88 -9.43
N CYS A 385 -12.51 -27.39 -10.54
CA CYS A 385 -11.29 -28.21 -10.56
C CYS A 385 -10.07 -27.44 -10.01
N LEU A 386 -9.96 -26.14 -10.28
CA LEU A 386 -8.82 -25.28 -9.92
C LEU A 386 -9.11 -24.34 -8.74
N LYS A 387 -10.21 -24.54 -8.01
CA LYS A 387 -10.69 -23.55 -7.03
C LYS A 387 -9.69 -23.21 -5.93
N ASP A 388 -8.80 -24.15 -5.59
CA ASP A 388 -7.77 -24.00 -4.56
C ASP A 388 -6.48 -23.34 -5.07
N GLU A 389 -6.33 -23.14 -6.39
CA GLU A 389 -5.23 -22.39 -7.01
C GLU A 389 -5.46 -20.88 -7.00
N PHE A 390 -6.71 -20.46 -6.81
CA PHE A 390 -7.15 -19.07 -6.79
C PHE A 390 -7.83 -18.72 -5.46
N ARG A 391 -8.07 -17.44 -5.23
CA ARG A 391 -8.95 -16.96 -4.15
C ARG A 391 -10.23 -16.39 -4.76
N TRP A 392 -11.34 -16.39 -4.03
CA TRP A 392 -12.65 -16.00 -4.57
C TRP A 392 -13.25 -14.85 -3.78
N ILE A 393 -13.95 -13.95 -4.46
CA ILE A 393 -14.64 -12.78 -3.87
C ILE A 393 -16.04 -12.66 -4.49
N SER A 394 -17.06 -12.33 -3.71
CA SER A 394 -18.39 -12.06 -4.26
C SER A 394 -18.40 -10.78 -5.10
N HIS A 395 -18.94 -10.85 -6.31
CA HIS A 395 -19.10 -9.71 -7.20
C HIS A 395 -20.55 -9.46 -7.62
N THR A 396 -21.53 -9.90 -6.82
CA THR A 396 -22.99 -9.95 -7.11
C THR A 396 -23.40 -10.97 -8.16
N MET A 397 -24.67 -11.34 -8.18
CA MET A 397 -25.20 -12.43 -9.00
C MET A 397 -25.21 -12.09 -10.50
N THR A 398 -25.80 -10.96 -10.88
CA THR A 398 -26.06 -10.56 -12.28
C THR A 398 -25.30 -9.32 -12.72
N HIS A 399 -24.49 -8.74 -11.83
CA HIS A 399 -23.71 -7.51 -12.08
C HIS A 399 -24.56 -6.28 -12.46
N PRO A 400 -25.61 -5.92 -11.71
CA PRO A 400 -26.32 -4.67 -11.95
C PRO A 400 -25.56 -3.48 -11.36
N GLN A 401 -25.66 -2.31 -12.00
CA GLN A 401 -25.30 -1.06 -11.32
C GLN A 401 -26.19 -0.85 -10.09
N MET A 402 -25.57 -0.66 -8.93
CA MET A 402 -26.23 -0.60 -7.63
C MET A 402 -26.39 0.84 -7.10
N ASN A 403 -26.30 1.85 -7.98
CA ASN A 403 -26.36 3.27 -7.59
C ASN A 403 -27.71 3.70 -7.02
N LYS A 404 -28.81 3.09 -7.47
CA LYS A 404 -30.19 3.46 -7.12
C LYS A 404 -31.14 2.26 -7.08
N THR A 405 -30.59 1.06 -6.98
CA THR A 405 -31.36 -0.18 -6.91
C THR A 405 -32.09 -0.29 -5.57
N PRO A 406 -33.31 -0.87 -5.56
CA PRO A 406 -34.07 -1.02 -4.32
C PRO A 406 -33.49 -2.17 -3.48
N TYR A 407 -33.73 -2.10 -2.17
CA TYR A 407 -33.22 -3.06 -1.18
C TYR A 407 -33.40 -4.53 -1.59
N GLU A 408 -34.60 -4.93 -2.04
CA GLU A 408 -34.89 -6.32 -2.41
C GLU A 408 -33.99 -6.82 -3.55
N ARG A 409 -33.68 -5.94 -4.52
CA ARG A 409 -32.76 -6.28 -5.60
C ARG A 409 -31.35 -6.43 -5.07
N ASP A 410 -30.88 -5.47 -4.27
CA ASP A 410 -29.52 -5.51 -3.71
C ASP A 410 -29.30 -6.72 -2.81
N TYR A 411 -30.28 -7.02 -1.96
CA TYR A 411 -30.28 -8.20 -1.09
C TYR A 411 -30.18 -9.49 -1.92
N ASN A 412 -31.03 -9.67 -2.94
CA ASN A 412 -31.00 -10.87 -3.76
C ASN A 412 -29.71 -10.99 -4.58
N GLU A 413 -29.18 -9.90 -5.11
CA GLU A 413 -27.91 -9.88 -5.85
C GLU A 413 -26.72 -10.36 -5.01
N ILE A 414 -26.70 -10.02 -3.72
CA ILE A 414 -25.65 -10.45 -2.80
C ILE A 414 -25.93 -11.88 -2.30
N ASN A 415 -27.15 -12.12 -1.79
CA ASN A 415 -27.54 -13.40 -1.20
C ASN A 415 -27.49 -14.55 -2.19
N ASP A 416 -28.06 -14.38 -3.38
CA ASP A 416 -28.14 -15.45 -4.38
C ASP A 416 -26.75 -15.79 -4.93
N ASN A 417 -25.83 -14.81 -4.97
CA ASN A 417 -24.44 -15.06 -5.36
C ASN A 417 -23.70 -15.91 -4.32
N LEU A 418 -23.89 -15.61 -3.03
CA LEU A 418 -23.33 -16.40 -1.93
C LEU A 418 -23.94 -17.81 -1.87
N ALA A 419 -25.26 -17.93 -2.06
CA ALA A 419 -25.95 -19.21 -2.14
C ALA A 419 -25.47 -20.03 -3.35
N ARG A 420 -25.20 -19.39 -4.50
CA ARG A 420 -24.61 -20.05 -5.67
C ARG A 420 -23.23 -20.60 -5.34
N ALA A 421 -22.36 -19.82 -4.70
CA ALA A 421 -21.04 -20.28 -4.26
C ALA A 421 -21.13 -21.45 -3.27
N ALA A 422 -22.09 -21.40 -2.34
CA ALA A 422 -22.34 -22.48 -1.38
C ALA A 422 -22.75 -23.78 -2.08
N ALA A 423 -23.63 -23.70 -3.09
CA ALA A 423 -24.13 -24.85 -3.83
C ALA A 423 -23.01 -25.63 -4.54
N VAL A 424 -21.97 -24.95 -5.02
CA VAL A 424 -20.83 -25.57 -5.71
C VAL A 424 -19.57 -25.71 -4.85
N GLY A 425 -19.63 -25.26 -3.60
CA GLY A 425 -18.51 -25.31 -2.66
C GLY A 425 -17.31 -24.43 -3.04
N LEU A 426 -17.56 -23.23 -3.59
CA LEU A 426 -16.54 -22.21 -3.81
C LEU A 426 -16.23 -21.47 -2.49
N PRO A 427 -14.95 -21.32 -2.10
CA PRO A 427 -14.59 -20.72 -0.82
C PRO A 427 -14.60 -19.19 -0.88
N VAL A 428 -15.75 -18.58 -0.59
CA VAL A 428 -16.00 -17.13 -0.72
C VAL A 428 -16.21 -16.51 0.66
N PRO A 429 -15.49 -15.42 1.02
CA PRO A 429 -15.77 -14.68 2.25
C PRO A 429 -17.12 -13.96 2.14
N ALA A 430 -18.04 -14.25 3.05
CA ALA A 430 -19.38 -13.62 3.03
C ALA A 430 -19.33 -12.14 3.46
N THR A 431 -18.28 -11.74 4.18
CA THR A 431 -18.11 -10.38 4.73
C THR A 431 -17.51 -9.39 3.73
N VAL A 432 -17.13 -9.83 2.52
CA VAL A 432 -16.46 -9.00 1.51
C VAL A 432 -17.30 -8.97 0.24
N LEU A 433 -17.61 -7.76 -0.24
CA LEU A 433 -18.36 -7.55 -1.47
C LEU A 433 -17.66 -6.54 -2.36
N LYS A 434 -17.38 -6.97 -3.59
CA LYS A 434 -17.04 -6.05 -4.68
C LYS A 434 -18.33 -5.67 -5.40
N THR A 435 -18.73 -4.40 -5.36
CA THR A 435 -19.91 -3.97 -6.12
C THR A 435 -19.56 -3.82 -7.60
N PRO A 436 -20.49 -4.13 -8.52
CA PRO A 436 -20.33 -3.91 -9.95
C PRO A 436 -19.89 -2.48 -10.25
N GLU A 437 -18.80 -2.29 -10.99
CA GLU A 437 -18.31 -0.98 -11.43
C GLU A 437 -18.12 0.06 -10.29
N TYR A 438 -17.84 -0.41 -9.06
CA TYR A 438 -17.80 0.42 -7.84
C TYR A 438 -19.12 1.17 -7.53
N SER A 439 -20.21 0.76 -8.16
CA SER A 439 -21.51 1.39 -8.03
C SER A 439 -22.09 1.25 -6.62
N GLY A 440 -22.98 2.17 -6.27
CA GLY A 440 -23.62 2.24 -4.97
C GLY A 440 -22.81 2.97 -3.90
N LEU A 441 -21.57 3.38 -4.19
CA LEU A 441 -20.68 4.12 -3.29
C LEU A 441 -20.61 5.63 -3.58
N GLY A 442 -21.63 6.20 -4.23
CA GLY A 442 -21.67 7.64 -4.50
C GLY A 442 -20.82 8.09 -5.70
N ALA A 443 -20.29 7.17 -6.49
CA ALA A 443 -19.66 7.44 -7.78
C ALA A 443 -20.57 6.97 -8.93
N TYR A 444 -21.22 7.91 -9.64
CA TYR A 444 -22.16 7.57 -10.71
C TYR A 444 -22.35 8.72 -11.71
N ALA A 445 -22.91 8.43 -12.89
CA ALA A 445 -23.32 9.45 -13.83
C ALA A 445 -24.58 10.18 -13.33
N ASP A 446 -24.63 11.51 -13.45
CA ASP A 446 -25.80 12.32 -13.06
C ASP A 446 -27.11 11.85 -13.71
N ARG A 447 -27.00 11.35 -14.94
CA ARG A 447 -28.10 10.78 -15.72
C ARG A 447 -28.06 9.25 -15.61
N PRO A 448 -29.08 8.59 -15.02
CA PRO A 448 -29.09 7.15 -14.72
C PRO A 448 -28.89 6.21 -15.92
N ASP A 449 -29.09 6.69 -17.15
CA ASP A 449 -28.97 5.91 -18.39
C ASP A 449 -27.85 6.44 -19.30
N SER A 450 -26.94 7.26 -18.76
CA SER A 450 -25.88 7.86 -19.56
C SER A 450 -24.62 7.00 -19.61
N LEU A 451 -23.94 7.07 -20.76
CA LEU A 451 -22.60 6.53 -21.00
C LEU A 451 -21.50 7.44 -20.46
N ASP A 452 -21.87 8.53 -19.80
CA ASP A 452 -20.91 9.51 -19.27
C ASP A 452 -20.06 8.87 -18.17
N GLU A 453 -18.82 9.32 -18.05
CA GLU A 453 -17.93 8.89 -16.96
C GLU A 453 -18.60 9.17 -15.60
N PRO A 454 -18.45 8.25 -14.62
CA PRO A 454 -18.99 8.44 -13.29
C PRO A 454 -18.37 9.68 -12.62
N VAL A 455 -19.20 10.48 -11.98
CA VAL A 455 -18.80 11.62 -11.16
C VAL A 455 -18.82 11.20 -9.70
N ASP A 456 -17.81 11.64 -8.95
CA ASP A 456 -17.75 11.42 -7.51
C ASP A 456 -18.64 12.44 -6.78
N HIS A 457 -19.70 11.93 -6.14
CA HIS A 457 -20.61 12.67 -5.28
C HIS A 457 -20.33 12.45 -3.78
N GLY A 458 -19.29 11.68 -3.44
CA GLY A 458 -18.91 11.30 -2.09
C GLY A 458 -19.78 10.18 -1.49
N LEU A 459 -19.23 9.50 -0.47
CA LEU A 459 -19.88 8.35 0.19
C LEU A 459 -21.21 8.69 0.92
N GLU A 460 -21.52 9.96 1.16
CA GLU A 460 -22.84 10.35 1.68
C GLU A 460 -23.95 10.30 0.61
N ALA A 461 -23.58 10.22 -0.67
CA ALA A 461 -24.49 10.02 -1.79
C ALA A 461 -24.66 8.54 -2.18
N SER A 462 -24.09 7.61 -1.39
CA SER A 462 -24.21 6.17 -1.59
C SER A 462 -25.66 5.67 -1.57
N ASN A 463 -25.90 4.53 -2.21
CA ASN A 463 -27.19 3.86 -2.18
C ASN A 463 -27.47 3.30 -0.77
N LYS A 464 -28.41 3.91 -0.04
CA LYS A 464 -28.78 3.48 1.32
C LYS A 464 -29.40 2.09 1.37
N ASP A 465 -30.13 1.71 0.33
CA ASP A 465 -30.75 0.40 0.25
C ASP A 465 -29.70 -0.70 0.07
N LEU A 466 -28.69 -0.47 -0.78
CA LEU A 466 -27.52 -1.34 -0.90
C LEU A 466 -26.80 -1.51 0.43
N LEU A 467 -26.47 -0.40 1.10
CA LEU A 467 -25.71 -0.44 2.36
C LEU A 467 -26.47 -1.25 3.42
N ARG A 468 -27.80 -1.05 3.50
CA ARG A 468 -28.67 -1.80 4.40
C ARG A 468 -28.71 -3.28 4.03
N ALA A 469 -28.86 -3.62 2.74
CA ALA A 469 -28.88 -5.02 2.28
C ALA A 469 -27.55 -5.72 2.57
N ALA A 470 -26.43 -5.05 2.31
CA ALA A 470 -25.08 -5.53 2.60
C ALA A 470 -24.91 -5.79 4.11
N ALA A 471 -25.28 -4.83 4.96
CA ALA A 471 -25.21 -4.98 6.41
C ALA A 471 -26.12 -6.11 6.94
N ASP A 472 -27.35 -6.23 6.44
CA ASP A 472 -28.29 -7.31 6.83
C ASP A 472 -27.75 -8.70 6.45
N LEU A 473 -26.91 -8.80 5.42
CA LEU A 473 -26.22 -10.02 4.98
C LEU A 473 -24.84 -10.23 5.62
N GLY A 474 -24.42 -9.33 6.51
CA GLY A 474 -23.14 -9.44 7.22
C GLY A 474 -21.92 -9.03 6.40
N VAL A 475 -22.09 -8.24 5.34
CA VAL A 475 -20.95 -7.61 4.65
C VAL A 475 -20.33 -6.58 5.58
N GLU A 476 -19.02 -6.67 5.78
CA GLU A 476 -18.22 -5.74 6.58
C GLU A 476 -17.34 -4.85 5.70
N TYR A 477 -16.97 -5.33 4.51
CA TYR A 477 -16.02 -4.66 3.62
C TYR A 477 -16.59 -4.50 2.21
N LEU A 478 -16.59 -3.26 1.72
CA LEU A 478 -16.92 -2.90 0.34
C LEU A 478 -15.67 -2.41 -0.39
N HIS A 479 -15.53 -2.76 -1.66
CA HIS A 479 -14.42 -2.31 -2.47
C HIS A 479 -14.68 -0.90 -3.00
N GLY A 480 -13.79 0.04 -2.66
CA GLY A 480 -13.75 1.38 -3.24
C GLY A 480 -12.76 1.47 -4.39
N ASN A 481 -12.79 2.59 -5.10
CA ASN A 481 -11.83 2.93 -6.14
C ASN A 481 -11.10 4.22 -5.75
N ILE A 482 -9.79 4.15 -5.58
CA ILE A 482 -8.96 5.26 -5.10
C ILE A 482 -8.87 6.45 -6.07
N ASP A 483 -9.29 6.30 -7.33
CA ASP A 483 -9.36 7.41 -8.28
C ASP A 483 -10.48 8.39 -7.93
N PHE A 484 -11.53 7.95 -7.22
CA PHE A 484 -12.57 8.83 -6.70
C PHE A 484 -12.12 9.48 -5.38
N PRO A 485 -12.01 10.82 -5.31
CA PRO A 485 -11.63 11.54 -4.08
C PRO A 485 -12.39 11.10 -2.81
N GLY A 486 -13.69 10.82 -2.90
CA GLY A 486 -14.55 10.38 -1.79
C GLY A 486 -14.24 8.98 -1.28
N HIS A 487 -13.52 8.16 -2.06
CA HIS A 487 -13.05 6.84 -1.66
C HIS A 487 -11.59 6.86 -1.16
N ARG A 488 -10.91 8.01 -1.17
CA ARG A 488 -9.54 8.13 -0.66
C ARG A 488 -9.54 8.27 0.86
N PRO A 489 -8.96 7.33 1.60
CA PRO A 489 -8.82 7.44 3.04
C PRO A 489 -7.87 8.59 3.39
N SER A 490 -8.02 9.14 4.59
CA SER A 490 -7.19 10.25 5.10
C SER A 490 -5.78 9.83 5.50
N CYS A 491 -5.53 8.53 5.68
CA CYS A 491 -4.24 7.96 6.06
C CYS A 491 -3.79 6.83 5.14
N PHE A 492 -2.48 6.56 5.13
CA PHE A 492 -1.88 5.55 4.26
C PHE A 492 -2.29 4.13 4.68
N ASN A 493 -2.68 3.29 3.71
CA ASN A 493 -3.20 1.93 3.94
C ASN A 493 -4.42 1.82 4.87
N CYS A 494 -5.17 2.91 5.03
CA CYS A 494 -6.40 2.94 5.81
C CYS A 494 -7.66 2.65 4.97
N GLY A 495 -8.75 2.26 5.63
CA GLY A 495 -10.07 2.23 5.02
C GLY A 495 -10.95 3.36 5.57
N ILE A 496 -12.15 3.49 5.01
CA ILE A 496 -13.14 4.49 5.42
C ILE A 496 -14.31 3.77 6.07
N ARG A 497 -14.59 4.04 7.35
CA ARG A 497 -15.87 3.63 7.96
C ARG A 497 -17.00 4.42 7.29
N HIS A 498 -17.89 3.72 6.60
CA HIS A 498 -18.85 4.36 5.71
C HIS A 498 -19.75 5.33 6.50
N PRO A 499 -19.94 6.60 6.05
CA PRO A 499 -20.60 7.63 6.86
C PRO A 499 -22.07 7.33 7.14
N LEU A 500 -22.75 6.61 6.24
CA LEU A 500 -24.16 6.23 6.36
C LEU A 500 -24.39 4.87 7.04
N GLU A 501 -23.37 4.02 7.14
CA GLU A 501 -23.45 2.67 7.73
C GLU A 501 -22.09 2.32 8.35
N ARG A 502 -21.91 2.61 9.63
CA ARG A 502 -20.59 2.64 10.27
C ARG A 502 -20.00 1.24 10.49
N ASP A 503 -20.84 0.21 10.46
CA ASP A 503 -20.40 -1.18 10.56
C ASP A 503 -19.71 -1.67 9.27
N VAL A 504 -19.89 -0.95 8.15
CA VAL A 504 -19.25 -1.24 6.86
C VAL A 504 -18.02 -0.34 6.64
N MET A 505 -16.94 -0.94 6.15
CA MET A 505 -15.72 -0.24 5.75
C MET A 505 -15.53 -0.30 4.24
N VAL A 506 -15.27 0.86 3.64
CA VAL A 506 -14.80 0.93 2.25
C VAL A 506 -13.28 0.76 2.26
N VAL A 507 -12.81 -0.28 1.58
CA VAL A 507 -11.39 -0.57 1.33
C VAL A 507 -11.12 -0.26 -0.13
N PRO A 508 -10.32 0.77 -0.46
CA PRO A 508 -10.07 1.12 -1.86
C PRO A 508 -9.15 0.12 -2.55
N ASP A 509 -9.22 0.07 -3.88
CA ASP A 509 -8.27 -0.61 -4.75
C ASP A 509 -7.53 0.40 -5.66
N TRP A 510 -6.55 -0.11 -6.40
CA TRP A 510 -5.85 0.59 -7.48
C TRP A 510 -6.36 0.09 -8.83
N PRO A 511 -7.19 0.87 -9.56
CA PRO A 511 -7.50 0.55 -10.94
C PRO A 511 -6.22 0.47 -11.78
N THR A 512 -6.19 -0.47 -12.73
CA THR A 512 -5.13 -0.51 -13.73
C THR A 512 -5.65 0.06 -15.05
N MET A 513 -4.75 0.59 -15.90
CA MET A 513 -5.13 0.94 -17.27
C MET A 513 -4.95 -0.23 -18.26
N VAL A 514 -4.82 -1.46 -17.75
CA VAL A 514 -5.07 -2.65 -18.57
C VAL A 514 -6.58 -2.73 -18.75
N ALA A 515 -7.05 -2.30 -19.91
CA ALA A 515 -8.45 -1.97 -20.10
C ALA A 515 -9.32 -3.21 -19.94
N PHE A 516 -10.47 -3.07 -19.27
CA PHE A 516 -11.37 -4.20 -19.03
C PHE A 516 -11.86 -4.85 -20.33
N GLN A 517 -11.98 -4.06 -21.41
CA GLN A 517 -12.41 -4.57 -22.72
C GLN A 517 -11.28 -5.25 -23.52
N ALA A 518 -10.02 -5.16 -23.09
CA ALA A 518 -8.89 -5.70 -23.83
C ALA A 518 -8.70 -7.20 -23.55
N THR A 519 -8.65 -7.99 -24.61
CA THR A 519 -8.31 -9.42 -24.55
C THR A 519 -6.95 -9.72 -25.14
N ASP A 520 -6.45 -8.85 -26.02
CA ASP A 520 -5.17 -9.03 -26.71
C ASP A 520 -4.36 -7.72 -26.79
N PRO A 521 -3.06 -7.80 -27.14
CA PRO A 521 -2.20 -6.63 -27.24
C PRO A 521 -2.69 -5.53 -28.22
N PRO A 522 -3.16 -5.86 -29.44
CA PRO A 522 -3.77 -4.87 -30.34
C PRO A 522 -4.93 -4.09 -29.72
N GLU A 523 -5.84 -4.75 -29.02
CA GLU A 523 -6.97 -4.11 -28.34
C GLU A 523 -6.51 -3.19 -27.23
N GLN A 524 -5.56 -3.63 -26.42
CA GLN A 524 -4.98 -2.80 -25.36
C GLN A 524 -4.35 -1.53 -25.94
N VAL A 525 -3.62 -1.65 -27.05
CA VAL A 525 -3.02 -0.48 -27.74
C VAL A 525 -4.10 0.42 -28.33
N ALA A 526 -5.14 -0.14 -28.96
CA ALA A 526 -6.25 0.64 -29.51
C ALA A 526 -7.00 1.43 -28.42
N LEU A 527 -7.26 0.82 -27.26
CA LEU A 527 -7.93 1.48 -26.13
C LEU A 527 -7.05 2.54 -25.48
N TYR A 528 -5.74 2.33 -25.40
CA TYR A 528 -4.82 3.26 -24.73
C TYR A 528 -4.25 4.37 -25.63
N ARG A 529 -4.07 4.10 -26.93
CA ARG A 529 -3.44 5.01 -27.90
C ARG A 529 -4.33 5.40 -29.07
N ASN A 530 -5.52 4.83 -29.19
CA ASN A 530 -6.46 5.05 -30.32
C ASN A 530 -5.78 4.85 -31.69
N THR A 531 -5.05 3.75 -31.87
CA THR A 531 -4.31 3.44 -33.11
C THR A 531 -5.04 2.41 -33.98
N THR A 532 -4.92 2.53 -35.30
CA THR A 532 -5.54 1.61 -36.28
C THR A 532 -4.55 0.69 -37.01
N VAL A 533 -3.33 0.56 -36.50
CA VAL A 533 -2.25 -0.20 -37.16
C VAL A 533 -2.52 -1.72 -37.07
N PRO A 534 -2.18 -2.54 -38.10
CA PRO A 534 -2.40 -3.99 -38.07
C PRO A 534 -1.79 -4.69 -36.84
N LYS A 535 -2.49 -5.71 -36.32
CA LYS A 535 -2.17 -6.44 -35.09
C LYS A 535 -0.74 -6.98 -35.02
N ASP A 536 -0.22 -7.49 -36.13
CA ASP A 536 1.10 -8.12 -36.20
C ASP A 536 2.20 -7.13 -36.61
N SER A 537 1.91 -5.83 -36.63
CA SER A 537 2.90 -4.82 -36.99
C SER A 537 3.96 -4.64 -35.87
N PRO A 538 5.22 -4.32 -36.23
CA PRO A 538 6.23 -3.92 -35.27
C PRO A 538 5.84 -2.70 -34.41
N ALA A 539 5.03 -1.78 -34.96
CA ALA A 539 4.56 -0.59 -34.26
C ALA A 539 3.61 -0.95 -33.11
N VAL A 540 2.58 -1.78 -33.36
CA VAL A 540 1.67 -2.27 -32.30
C VAL A 540 2.44 -3.00 -31.21
N ARG A 541 3.41 -3.85 -31.55
CA ARG A 541 4.24 -4.53 -30.54
C ARG A 541 5.08 -3.57 -29.70
N ALA A 542 5.67 -2.56 -30.32
CA ALA A 542 6.45 -1.55 -29.62
C ALA A 542 5.57 -0.73 -28.67
N ASP A 543 4.39 -0.31 -29.15
CA ASP A 543 3.41 0.47 -28.37
C ASP A 543 2.80 -0.35 -27.23
N TYR A 544 2.52 -1.64 -27.46
CA TYR A 544 2.05 -2.54 -26.42
C TYR A 544 3.08 -2.68 -25.30
N ARG A 545 4.33 -2.98 -25.66
CA ARG A 545 5.41 -3.10 -24.67
C ARG A 545 5.55 -1.82 -23.86
N ARG A 546 5.56 -0.66 -24.54
CA ARG A 546 5.61 0.64 -23.87
C ARG A 546 4.42 0.87 -22.95
N THR A 547 3.22 0.51 -23.37
CA THR A 547 1.98 0.65 -22.57
C THR A 547 2.06 -0.19 -21.31
N ILE A 548 2.40 -1.48 -21.44
CA ILE A 548 2.56 -2.38 -20.30
C ILE A 548 3.68 -1.90 -19.37
N ASP A 549 4.78 -1.42 -19.92
CA ASP A 549 5.90 -0.88 -19.15
C ASP A 549 5.49 0.36 -18.34
N GLU A 550 4.75 1.31 -18.93
CA GLU A 550 4.21 2.49 -18.25
C GLU A 550 3.24 2.09 -17.11
N GLN A 551 2.36 1.12 -17.35
CA GLN A 551 1.42 0.62 -16.33
C GLN A 551 2.11 -0.15 -15.20
N ALA A 552 3.17 -0.90 -15.53
CA ALA A 552 4.00 -1.56 -14.55
C ALA A 552 4.78 -0.55 -13.70
N ASP A 553 5.20 0.60 -14.25
CA ASP A 553 5.89 1.65 -13.48
C ASP A 553 4.95 2.31 -12.46
N VAL A 554 3.67 2.55 -12.80
CA VAL A 554 2.66 3.04 -11.86
C VAL A 554 2.46 2.03 -10.72
N ALA A 555 2.23 0.76 -11.06
CA ALA A 555 2.04 -0.28 -10.06
C ALA A 555 3.29 -0.51 -9.19
N LEU A 556 4.49 -0.38 -9.77
CA LEU A 556 5.74 -0.43 -9.04
C LEU A 556 5.80 0.67 -7.99
N ALA A 557 5.36 1.89 -8.30
CA ALA A 557 5.30 2.97 -7.32
C ALA A 557 4.44 2.58 -6.11
N HIS A 558 3.29 1.93 -6.32
CA HIS A 558 2.40 1.46 -5.24
C HIS A 558 3.08 0.39 -4.38
N LEU A 559 3.71 -0.60 -5.02
CA LEU A 559 4.50 -1.64 -4.36
C LEU A 559 5.61 -1.00 -3.53
N MET A 560 6.38 -0.07 -4.09
CA MET A 560 7.50 0.60 -3.43
C MET A 560 7.08 1.47 -2.25
N SER A 561 5.88 2.08 -2.29
CA SER A 561 5.33 2.77 -1.12
C SER A 561 4.87 1.81 -0.02
N GLY A 562 4.73 0.52 -0.30
CA GLY A 562 4.16 -0.46 0.63
C GLY A 562 2.63 -0.43 0.67
N SER A 563 1.97 -0.03 -0.43
CA SER A 563 0.51 0.00 -0.46
C SER A 563 -0.06 -1.42 -0.44
N VAL A 564 -1.06 -1.66 0.41
CA VAL A 564 -1.69 -2.99 0.60
C VAL A 564 -2.84 -3.28 -0.37
N TYR A 565 -3.44 -2.23 -0.94
CA TYR A 565 -4.64 -2.34 -1.76
C TYR A 565 -4.44 -3.24 -2.98
N SER A 566 -5.51 -3.90 -3.41
CA SER A 566 -5.48 -4.72 -4.61
C SER A 566 -5.38 -3.87 -5.88
N HIS A 567 -4.88 -4.48 -6.96
CA HIS A 567 -4.97 -3.94 -8.31
C HIS A 567 -6.09 -4.64 -9.07
N THR A 568 -6.89 -3.90 -9.82
CA THR A 568 -8.05 -4.45 -10.52
C THR A 568 -7.80 -4.71 -12.01
N LEU A 569 -8.12 -5.92 -12.43
CA LEU A 569 -8.18 -6.45 -13.79
C LEU A 569 -9.56 -7.11 -14.00
N HIS A 570 -9.84 -7.57 -15.23
CA HIS A 570 -11.11 -8.22 -15.57
C HIS A 570 -10.87 -9.53 -16.31
N GLN A 571 -11.85 -10.43 -16.35
CA GLN A 571 -11.72 -11.76 -16.96
C GLN A 571 -11.22 -11.72 -18.42
N GLY A 572 -11.55 -10.66 -19.18
CA GLY A 572 -11.03 -10.47 -20.54
C GLY A 572 -9.51 -10.40 -20.59
N ASN A 573 -8.87 -9.82 -19.58
CA ASN A 573 -7.41 -9.69 -19.48
C ASN A 573 -6.72 -11.04 -19.19
N ALA A 574 -7.49 -12.07 -18.81
CA ALA A 574 -7.01 -13.44 -18.62
C ALA A 574 -7.01 -14.28 -19.91
N HIS A 575 -7.52 -13.73 -21.03
CA HIS A 575 -7.50 -14.40 -22.34
C HIS A 575 -6.10 -14.91 -22.70
N ALA A 576 -6.01 -16.19 -23.07
CA ALA A 576 -4.78 -16.81 -23.53
C ALA A 576 -4.54 -16.49 -25.02
N TYR A 577 -4.28 -15.21 -25.32
CA TYR A 577 -4.13 -14.72 -26.70
C TYR A 577 -2.97 -15.39 -27.47
N ALA A 578 -2.04 -16.03 -26.75
CA ALA A 578 -1.03 -16.93 -27.28
C ALA A 578 -0.65 -17.99 -26.22
N PRO A 579 -0.02 -19.12 -26.59
CA PRO A 579 0.38 -20.16 -25.63
C PRO A 579 1.20 -19.58 -24.47
N GLY A 580 0.66 -19.68 -23.25
CA GLY A 580 1.30 -19.18 -22.03
C GLY A 580 1.37 -17.66 -21.89
N ARG A 581 0.53 -16.90 -22.63
CA ARG A 581 0.50 -15.44 -22.60
C ARG A 581 -0.90 -14.92 -22.35
N SER A 582 -1.02 -13.91 -21.49
CA SER A 582 -2.22 -13.14 -21.19
C SER A 582 -1.82 -11.70 -20.85
N LEU A 583 -2.74 -10.74 -20.98
CA LEU A 583 -2.46 -9.34 -20.61
C LEU A 583 -2.16 -9.25 -19.10
N THR A 584 -2.88 -10.02 -18.29
CA THR A 584 -2.67 -10.17 -16.84
C THR A 584 -1.21 -10.50 -16.52
N PHE A 585 -0.68 -11.58 -17.10
CA PHE A 585 0.69 -11.99 -16.79
C PHE A 585 1.75 -11.19 -17.54
N ASP A 586 1.43 -10.54 -18.67
CA ASP A 586 2.37 -9.59 -19.28
C ASP A 586 2.66 -8.41 -18.35
N TRP A 587 1.61 -7.82 -17.78
CA TRP A 587 1.73 -6.73 -16.80
C TRP A 587 2.40 -7.18 -15.50
N LEU A 588 1.99 -8.31 -14.91
CA LEU A 588 2.63 -8.86 -13.71
C LEU A 588 4.13 -9.17 -13.93
N ASN A 589 4.50 -9.79 -15.06
CA ASN A 589 5.91 -10.08 -15.38
C ASN A 589 6.72 -8.77 -15.53
N ALA A 590 6.14 -7.74 -16.15
CA ALA A 590 6.79 -6.44 -16.31
C ALA A 590 6.99 -5.73 -14.95
N LEU A 591 6.00 -5.83 -14.06
CA LEU A 591 6.06 -5.30 -12.69
C LEU A 591 7.13 -6.00 -11.86
N LEU A 592 7.10 -7.33 -11.78
CA LEU A 592 8.03 -8.09 -10.94
C LEU A 592 9.46 -8.10 -11.45
N ALA A 593 9.65 -8.00 -12.77
CA ALA A 593 10.98 -7.80 -13.34
C ALA A 593 11.63 -6.48 -12.86
N ARG A 594 10.84 -5.46 -12.53
CA ARG A 594 11.34 -4.20 -11.98
C ARG A 594 11.51 -4.26 -10.47
N TYR A 595 10.51 -4.76 -9.76
CA TYR A 595 10.58 -4.91 -8.30
C TYR A 595 11.83 -5.72 -7.89
N SER A 596 12.07 -6.85 -8.56
CA SER A 596 13.23 -7.73 -8.29
C SER A 596 14.59 -7.13 -8.65
N ARG A 597 14.65 -5.96 -9.32
CA ARG A 597 15.92 -5.23 -9.53
C ARG A 597 16.30 -4.36 -8.33
N TYR A 598 15.31 -4.02 -7.50
CA TYR A 598 15.48 -3.08 -6.39
C TYR A 598 15.45 -3.77 -5.04
N TYR A 599 14.60 -4.77 -4.85
CA TYR A 599 14.35 -5.38 -3.54
C TYR A 599 14.84 -6.82 -3.44
N ASP A 600 15.14 -7.24 -2.21
CA ASP A 600 15.45 -8.63 -1.81
C ASP A 600 14.47 -9.16 -0.74
N VAL A 601 13.40 -8.41 -0.47
CA VAL A 601 12.31 -8.80 0.44
C VAL A 601 11.09 -9.28 -0.35
N PRO A 602 10.34 -10.26 0.18
CA PRO A 602 9.20 -10.81 -0.53
C PRO A 602 8.01 -9.83 -0.57
N LEU A 603 7.23 -9.88 -1.64
CA LEU A 603 5.90 -9.29 -1.70
C LEU A 603 4.91 -10.18 -0.94
N ARG A 604 4.12 -9.56 -0.07
CA ARG A 604 2.99 -10.22 0.59
C ARG A 604 1.77 -10.22 -0.34
N ASN A 605 1.23 -11.40 -0.59
CA ASN A 605 -0.01 -11.59 -1.35
C ASN A 605 -1.00 -12.34 -0.44
N VAL A 606 -2.02 -11.63 0.03
CA VAL A 606 -2.92 -12.11 1.08
C VAL A 606 -4.35 -12.23 0.59
N ASP A 607 -5.15 -13.04 1.28
CA ASP A 607 -6.58 -13.09 1.06
C ASP A 607 -7.27 -11.80 1.52
N TRP A 608 -8.50 -11.59 1.07
CA TRP A 608 -9.26 -10.38 1.34
C TRP A 608 -9.61 -10.18 2.82
N LEU A 609 -9.78 -11.25 3.61
CA LEU A 609 -10.04 -11.11 5.05
C LEU A 609 -8.79 -10.59 5.76
N THR A 610 -7.62 -11.13 5.42
CA THR A 610 -6.34 -10.66 5.94
C THR A 610 -6.03 -9.23 5.49
N LEU A 611 -6.28 -8.90 4.21
CA LEU A 611 -6.12 -7.55 3.65
C LEU A 611 -7.00 -6.55 4.43
N ALA A 612 -8.30 -6.83 4.52
CA ALA A 612 -9.26 -5.94 5.17
C ALA A 612 -8.99 -5.77 6.67
N ALA A 613 -8.63 -6.85 7.37
CA ALA A 613 -8.25 -6.79 8.78
C ALA A 613 -6.97 -5.94 9.00
N TYR A 614 -6.00 -6.01 8.09
CA TYR A 614 -4.83 -5.14 8.13
C TYR A 614 -5.20 -3.67 7.91
N VAL A 615 -6.04 -3.38 6.92
CA VAL A 615 -6.51 -2.03 6.61
C VAL A 615 -7.27 -1.42 7.78
N ASP A 616 -8.17 -2.18 8.41
CA ASP A 616 -8.87 -1.74 9.61
C ASP A 616 -7.91 -1.50 10.79
N ALA A 617 -6.98 -2.42 11.03
CA ALA A 617 -5.96 -2.22 12.05
C ALA A 617 -5.10 -0.98 11.78
N ARG A 618 -4.79 -0.67 10.52
CA ARG A 618 -4.08 0.55 10.14
C ARG A 618 -4.91 1.80 10.36
N THR A 619 -6.20 1.78 10.04
CA THR A 619 -7.12 2.88 10.40
C THR A 619 -7.14 3.13 11.91
N ARG A 620 -7.24 2.07 12.72
CA ARG A 620 -7.21 2.17 14.18
C ARG A 620 -5.85 2.61 14.73
N HIS A 621 -4.76 2.27 14.05
CA HIS A 621 -3.42 2.76 14.37
C HIS A 621 -3.29 4.26 14.22
N PHE A 622 -3.74 4.82 13.10
CA PHE A 622 -3.70 6.27 12.92
C PHE A 622 -4.67 6.99 13.88
N ALA A 623 -5.85 6.40 14.15
CA ALA A 623 -6.74 6.93 15.18
C ALA A 623 -6.09 6.97 16.56
N GLU A 624 -5.27 5.97 16.91
CA GLU A 624 -4.52 5.99 18.18
C GLU A 624 -3.44 7.07 18.19
N LEU A 625 -2.71 7.23 17.07
CA LEU A 625 -1.67 8.27 16.96
C LEU A 625 -2.24 9.70 17.04
N ASP A 626 -3.50 9.91 16.64
CA ASP A 626 -4.20 11.20 16.73
C ASP A 626 -4.47 11.63 18.18
N HIS A 627 -4.33 10.74 19.17
CA HIS A 627 -4.34 11.11 20.58
C HIS A 627 -3.04 11.79 21.04
N HIS A 628 -1.98 11.76 20.22
CA HIS A 628 -0.68 12.39 20.50
C HIS A 628 0.03 11.87 21.75
N GLU A 629 -0.32 10.66 22.21
CA GLU A 629 0.41 9.95 23.26
C GLU A 629 1.60 9.20 22.67
N ASP A 630 2.71 9.14 23.41
CA ASP A 630 3.95 8.52 22.94
C ASP A 630 4.26 7.24 23.72
N ALA A 631 4.68 6.19 23.00
CA ALA A 631 5.38 5.09 23.62
C ALA A 631 6.77 5.56 24.09
N VAL A 632 7.15 5.23 25.32
CA VAL A 632 8.44 5.61 25.90
C VAL A 632 9.36 4.40 25.96
N TRP A 633 10.55 4.52 25.37
CA TRP A 633 11.59 3.52 25.42
C TRP A 633 12.63 3.85 26.50
N ASN A 634 12.67 3.02 27.54
CA ASN A 634 13.74 3.02 28.52
C ASN A 634 14.91 2.17 28.00
N ARG A 635 16.02 2.84 27.65
CA ARG A 635 17.19 2.20 27.04
C ARG A 635 18.07 1.43 28.02
N VAL A 636 17.88 1.62 29.32
CA VAL A 636 18.60 0.87 30.36
C VAL A 636 17.98 -0.50 30.58
N THR A 637 16.65 -0.55 30.68
CA THR A 637 15.89 -1.79 30.88
C THR A 637 15.53 -2.49 29.57
N GLY A 638 15.48 -1.75 28.46
CA GLY A 638 14.96 -2.22 27.19
C GLY A 638 13.44 -2.14 27.06
N ALA A 639 12.72 -1.68 28.09
CA ALA A 639 11.26 -1.63 28.09
C ALA A 639 10.71 -0.50 27.20
N VAL A 640 9.70 -0.81 26.40
CA VAL A 640 8.86 0.15 25.68
C VAL A 640 7.48 0.12 26.32
N THR A 641 7.08 1.22 26.95
CA THR A 641 5.80 1.34 27.67
C THR A 641 4.86 2.29 26.95
N TYR A 642 3.59 1.92 26.84
CA TYR A 642 2.55 2.73 26.23
C TYR A 642 1.22 2.56 26.96
N THR A 643 0.53 3.66 27.27
CA THR A 643 -0.81 3.64 27.84
C THR A 643 -1.79 4.17 26.80
N PRO A 644 -2.67 3.32 26.24
CA PRO A 644 -3.60 3.73 25.20
C PRO A 644 -4.65 4.72 25.69
N SER A 645 -5.05 5.61 24.78
CA SER A 645 -6.18 6.54 24.96
C SER A 645 -7.50 6.02 24.37
N GLY A 646 -7.47 4.87 23.69
CA GLY A 646 -8.67 4.21 23.18
C GLY A 646 -8.50 2.71 22.93
N ASP A 647 -9.63 2.06 22.65
CA ASP A 647 -9.70 0.65 22.24
C ASP A 647 -9.31 0.52 20.75
N ASN A 648 -8.01 0.62 20.47
CA ASN A 648 -7.47 0.71 19.11
C ASN A 648 -6.47 -0.42 18.77
N SER A 649 -5.65 -0.19 17.75
CA SER A 649 -4.55 -1.06 17.33
C SER A 649 -3.28 -0.24 17.27
N LEU A 650 -2.12 -0.82 17.56
CA LEU A 650 -0.83 -0.12 17.40
C LEU A 650 0.19 -1.03 16.72
N PHE A 651 0.77 -0.55 15.62
CA PHE A 651 1.89 -1.19 14.96
C PHE A 651 3.20 -0.75 15.63
N VAL A 652 4.08 -1.70 15.91
CA VAL A 652 5.40 -1.46 16.50
C VAL A 652 6.43 -2.34 15.80
N THR A 653 7.52 -1.74 15.36
CA THR A 653 8.67 -2.45 14.78
C THR A 653 9.81 -2.54 15.79
N GLY A 654 10.53 -3.67 15.79
CA GLY A 654 11.74 -3.84 16.58
C GLY A 654 11.49 -4.21 18.04
N VAL A 655 10.54 -5.10 18.29
CA VAL A 655 10.24 -5.62 19.64
C VAL A 655 10.38 -7.15 19.70
N GLU A 656 10.55 -7.68 20.91
CA GLU A 656 10.61 -9.12 21.13
C GLU A 656 9.31 -9.82 20.72
N THR A 657 9.44 -10.96 20.05
CA THR A 657 8.33 -11.80 19.59
C THR A 657 8.54 -13.24 20.01
N ARG A 658 7.45 -13.99 20.11
CA ARG A 658 7.44 -15.43 20.40
C ARG A 658 6.48 -16.17 19.45
N PRO A 659 6.64 -17.50 19.27
CA PRO A 659 5.64 -18.30 18.60
C PRO A 659 4.24 -18.11 19.19
N ALA A 660 3.24 -17.99 18.32
CA ALA A 660 1.84 -17.90 18.72
C ALA A 660 1.32 -19.25 19.22
N THR A 661 0.58 -19.23 20.32
CA THR A 661 -0.11 -20.38 20.91
C THR A 661 -1.54 -20.49 20.39
N ALA A 662 -2.26 -21.57 20.76
CA ALA A 662 -3.68 -21.73 20.45
C ALA A 662 -4.57 -20.64 21.08
N ALA A 663 -4.16 -20.03 22.20
CA ALA A 663 -4.89 -18.92 22.80
C ALA A 663 -4.71 -17.62 22.01
N ASP A 664 -3.50 -17.37 21.49
CA ASP A 664 -3.15 -16.17 20.74
C ASP A 664 -3.89 -16.05 19.40
N GLN A 665 -4.30 -17.18 18.82
CA GLN A 665 -5.05 -17.20 17.54
C GLN A 665 -6.35 -16.38 17.61
N ARG A 666 -6.97 -16.28 18.79
CA ARG A 666 -8.19 -15.47 19.02
C ARG A 666 -7.91 -14.08 19.58
N GLY A 667 -6.68 -13.82 20.03
CA GLY A 667 -6.29 -12.52 20.59
C GLY A 667 -6.20 -11.44 19.52
N PRO A 668 -6.05 -10.17 19.91
CA PRO A 668 -5.86 -9.10 18.93
C PRO A 668 -4.40 -8.96 18.47
N ASP A 669 -3.44 -9.48 19.24
CA ASP A 669 -2.02 -9.37 18.97
C ASP A 669 -1.55 -10.30 17.85
N GLU A 670 -0.59 -9.83 17.06
CA GLU A 670 0.03 -10.57 15.97
C GLU A 670 1.41 -10.01 15.67
N ALA A 671 2.35 -10.86 15.26
CA ALA A 671 3.64 -10.41 14.78
C ALA A 671 4.12 -11.23 13.59
N GLU A 672 5.05 -10.64 12.85
CA GLU A 672 5.65 -11.22 11.66
C GLU A 672 7.12 -10.80 11.58
N LYS A 673 7.96 -11.68 11.02
CA LYS A 673 9.30 -11.30 10.56
C LYS A 673 9.24 -10.97 9.07
N TYR A 674 9.60 -9.73 8.72
CA TYR A 674 9.65 -9.26 7.34
C TYR A 674 11.05 -8.77 7.00
N GLY A 675 11.74 -9.49 6.12
CA GLY A 675 13.18 -9.31 5.94
C GLY A 675 13.92 -9.49 7.27
N SER A 676 14.62 -8.45 7.70
CA SER A 676 15.34 -8.38 8.98
C SER A 676 14.52 -7.75 10.11
N ASP A 677 13.35 -7.19 9.82
CA ASP A 677 12.51 -6.49 10.80
C ASP A 677 11.50 -7.43 11.47
N THR A 678 11.17 -7.12 12.72
CA THR A 678 10.07 -7.73 13.46
C THR A 678 8.95 -6.71 13.56
N VAL A 679 7.82 -7.01 12.92
CA VAL A 679 6.66 -6.13 12.84
C VAL A 679 5.57 -6.72 13.71
N SER A 680 5.12 -5.97 14.71
CA SER A 680 4.06 -6.39 15.62
C SER A 680 2.85 -5.47 15.48
N ARG A 681 1.66 -6.06 15.59
CA ARG A 681 0.38 -5.38 15.75
C ARG A 681 -0.17 -5.73 17.13
N LEU A 682 -0.48 -4.73 17.92
CA LEU A 682 -1.04 -4.84 19.26
C LEU A 682 -2.53 -4.52 19.22
N GLY A 683 -3.35 -5.29 19.93
CA GLY A 683 -4.66 -4.80 20.37
C GLY A 683 -4.51 -3.95 21.61
N LEU A 684 -5.14 -2.78 21.61
CA LEU A 684 -5.10 -1.85 22.72
C LEU A 684 -6.45 -1.82 23.45
N THR A 685 -6.37 -1.56 24.74
CA THR A 685 -7.53 -1.30 25.59
C THR A 685 -7.27 -0.02 26.35
N GLU A 686 -8.23 0.89 26.35
CA GLU A 686 -8.09 2.22 26.96
C GLU A 686 -7.61 2.10 28.42
N GLY A 687 -6.54 2.83 28.76
CA GLY A 687 -5.97 2.88 30.11
C GLY A 687 -5.16 1.64 30.54
N GLU A 688 -5.12 0.57 29.75
CA GLU A 688 -4.29 -0.61 30.06
C GLU A 688 -2.86 -0.43 29.52
N THR A 689 -1.90 -0.12 30.40
CA THR A 689 -0.50 0.03 30.02
C THR A 689 0.07 -1.26 29.44
N VAL A 690 0.58 -1.17 28.21
CA VAL A 690 1.33 -2.23 27.53
C VAL A 690 2.82 -2.01 27.73
N THR A 691 3.53 -3.08 28.11
CA THR A 691 5.00 -3.08 28.16
C THR A 691 5.56 -4.14 27.22
N LEU A 692 6.49 -3.74 26.36
CA LEU A 692 7.21 -4.59 25.41
C LEU A 692 8.72 -4.50 25.65
N THR A 693 9.49 -5.43 25.11
CA THR A 693 10.95 -5.36 25.13
C THR A 693 11.49 -4.99 23.75
N ALA A 694 12.27 -3.92 23.66
CA ALA A 694 12.90 -3.48 22.42
C ALA A 694 14.01 -4.43 21.95
N ARG A 695 14.15 -4.56 20.64
CA ARG A 695 15.20 -5.29 19.92
C ARG A 695 15.89 -4.34 18.93
N PRO A 696 16.70 -3.38 19.43
CA PRO A 696 17.38 -2.43 18.56
C PRO A 696 18.41 -3.10 17.64
N ARG A 697 18.62 -2.49 16.47
CA ARG A 697 19.51 -2.95 15.39
C ARG A 697 20.93 -2.41 15.49
#